data_AF-B3E3J1-F1
#
_entry.id   AF-B3E3J1-F1
#
_cell.length_a   1.000
_cell.length_b   1.000
_cell.length_c   1.000
_cell.angle_alpha   90.00
_cell.angle_beta   90.00
_cell.angle_gamma   90.00
#
_symmetry.space_group_name_H-M   'P 1'
#
loop_
_entity.id
_entity.type
_entity.pdbx_description
1 polymer ?
#
loop_
_entity_poly.entity_id
_entity_poly.type
_entity_poly.pdbx_seq_one_letter_code
_entity_poly.pdbx_strand_id
1 'polypeptide(L)'
;MQKLSVTFQIMAISALVLLVFYPTQFGEICLVDDLGALAGVFGSDTSSLRNIFSPQNMGGGYYRPLIGLSYLLDKKLWFLQHQIMHFESVVAHLLNGILVFYITRTALNLVNRQHIYYLPLFSALLFTLHPITTESVNWLSGRTDVMMGTFILAGTLSYLYFLHKKSKIALLVSIIAVFFALLAKEAAFGFLIGVSLLVIYTRSDGAIQETRLFDWRLYLGYYSISFLVALFTGCYWAVAVLVLLYFLHIVSTDYKNGINFLSAVFWKKFVLLIIFMSVAVGLFFLIRQVVFLSSVNKISQTIILMLADKNYTLSMFIGALGFYVKKFFIPLPLNFFILEIDPLYDFIGIAVLLLTAFLLHKRTLASIFLLLGLSLLLPALPFVFGTIAWTAYAERYIYLSTAFFIIGLCLWIEKIQNIKTFPSRYIYALLASICLIAACITFSRNQTWVSNVTLFQDTVSQNQKIRKLRNIYIHALVEKGFTDEALDEYSDASTLLPSPDFDEQAEVMIASKLREKKMYNTALCLYQKALARKSRNLVSTLKATVLLIREMQDEQISARTKYDVVLKGLELEYLVEHYRLSEDLNLFYSGIIASTQINKCEAAKQYFDAAVTIISEKSPKGKKNLGLLKHELKKCNEDQ
;
A
#
# COMPACT_ATOMS: atom_id res chain seq x y z
N MET A 1 -31.74 -2.28 -33.20
CA MET A 1 -31.61 -2.20 -31.73
C MET A 1 -31.94 -0.78 -31.31
N GLN A 2 -32.96 -0.57 -30.46
CA GLN A 2 -33.23 0.74 -29.87
C GLN A 2 -32.00 1.18 -29.04
N LYS A 3 -31.65 2.46 -29.13
CA LYS A 3 -30.49 3.03 -28.42
C LYS A 3 -30.82 3.16 -26.94
N LEU A 4 -30.09 2.48 -26.06
CA LEU A 4 -30.22 2.67 -24.62
C LEU A 4 -29.88 4.12 -24.24
N SER A 5 -30.71 4.71 -23.40
CA SER A 5 -30.45 6.06 -22.85
C SER A 5 -29.20 6.05 -22.00
N VAL A 6 -28.56 7.22 -21.88
CA VAL A 6 -27.35 7.39 -21.03
C VAL A 6 -27.65 7.02 -19.59
N THR A 7 -28.82 7.44 -19.10
CA THR A 7 -29.30 7.15 -17.75
C THR A 7 -29.40 5.64 -17.51
N PHE A 8 -29.97 4.90 -18.47
CA PHE A 8 -30.07 3.44 -18.32
C PHE A 8 -28.70 2.76 -18.31
N GLN A 9 -27.75 3.21 -19.15
CA GLN A 9 -26.39 2.67 -19.14
C GLN A 9 -25.69 2.89 -17.80
N ILE A 10 -25.85 4.08 -17.20
CA ILE A 10 -25.30 4.39 -15.87
C ILE A 10 -25.97 3.52 -14.80
N MET A 11 -27.30 3.38 -14.82
CA MET A 11 -28.01 2.51 -13.88
C MET A 11 -27.55 1.06 -13.99
N ALA A 12 -27.31 0.55 -15.20
CA ALA A 12 -26.79 -0.79 -15.42
C ALA A 12 -25.37 -0.97 -14.85
N ILE A 13 -24.49 0.02 -15.04
CA ILE A 13 -23.14 0.03 -14.43
C ILE A 13 -23.29 0.00 -12.90
N SER A 14 -24.10 0.90 -12.33
CA SER A 14 -24.30 0.98 -10.87
C SER A 14 -24.83 -0.33 -10.30
N ALA A 15 -25.86 -0.92 -10.91
CA ALA A 15 -26.44 -2.17 -10.44
C ALA A 15 -25.43 -3.33 -10.48
N LEU A 16 -24.68 -3.48 -11.58
CA LEU A 16 -23.70 -4.55 -11.73
C LEU A 16 -22.52 -4.39 -10.77
N VAL A 17 -22.00 -3.17 -10.59
CA VAL A 17 -20.90 -2.93 -9.64
C VAL A 17 -21.34 -3.22 -8.21
N LEU A 18 -22.50 -2.71 -7.80
CA LEU A 18 -23.02 -2.96 -6.46
C LEU A 18 -23.31 -4.45 -6.21
N LEU A 19 -23.79 -5.17 -7.22
CA LEU A 19 -24.01 -6.61 -7.13
C LEU A 19 -22.69 -7.38 -6.98
N VAL A 20 -21.70 -7.09 -7.82
CA VAL A 20 -20.42 -7.82 -7.85
C VAL A 20 -19.58 -7.54 -6.61
N PHE A 21 -19.62 -6.32 -6.08
CA PHE A 21 -18.92 -5.92 -4.85
C PHE A 21 -19.78 -6.00 -3.59
N TYR A 22 -20.97 -6.60 -3.65
CA TYR A 22 -21.81 -6.81 -2.47
C TYR A 22 -21.08 -7.54 -1.33
N PRO A 23 -20.27 -8.60 -1.57
CA PRO A 23 -19.54 -9.29 -0.50
C PRO A 23 -18.58 -8.38 0.29
N THR A 24 -18.02 -7.35 -0.36
CA THR A 24 -17.05 -6.42 0.24
C THR A 24 -17.58 -5.74 1.50
N GLN A 25 -18.90 -5.55 1.61
CA GLN A 25 -19.55 -4.95 2.77
C GLN A 25 -19.33 -5.75 4.07
N PHE A 26 -19.10 -7.06 3.94
CA PHE A 26 -18.89 -7.97 5.05
C PHE A 26 -17.40 -8.20 5.33
N GLY A 27 -16.52 -7.46 4.64
CA GLY A 27 -15.08 -7.51 4.82
C GLY A 27 -14.64 -7.22 6.26
N GLU A 28 -13.70 -8.04 6.71
CA GLU A 28 -12.94 -7.79 7.92
C GLU A 28 -11.84 -6.76 7.69
N ILE A 29 -11.40 -6.14 8.79
CA ILE A 29 -10.18 -5.33 8.80
C ILE A 29 -9.01 -6.28 8.52
N CYS A 30 -8.22 -5.99 7.49
CA CYS A 30 -7.10 -6.85 7.11
C CYS A 30 -6.02 -6.81 8.19
N LEU A 31 -5.49 -7.98 8.57
CA LEU A 31 -4.38 -8.06 9.53
C LEU A 31 -3.11 -7.34 9.05
N VAL A 32 -2.97 -7.17 7.73
CA VAL A 32 -1.83 -6.49 7.11
C VAL A 32 -2.19 -5.06 6.76
N ASP A 33 -1.35 -4.13 7.22
CA ASP A 33 -1.42 -2.66 7.09
C ASP A 33 -2.65 -1.98 7.74
N ASP A 34 -3.88 -2.53 7.65
CA ASP A 34 -5.08 -1.84 8.14
C ASP A 34 -5.06 -1.64 9.65
N LEU A 35 -4.64 -2.64 10.43
CA LEU A 35 -4.49 -2.51 11.88
C LEU A 35 -3.51 -1.39 12.26
N GLY A 36 -2.38 -1.29 11.55
CA GLY A 36 -1.39 -0.23 11.77
C GLY A 36 -1.93 1.15 11.38
N ALA A 37 -2.63 1.23 10.25
CA ALA A 37 -3.25 2.45 9.76
C ALA A 37 -4.32 2.98 10.74
N LEU A 38 -5.19 2.09 11.23
CA LEU A 38 -6.25 2.43 12.19
C LEU A 38 -5.67 2.73 13.58
N ALA A 39 -4.69 1.94 14.06
CA ALA A 39 -4.05 2.18 15.35
C ALA A 39 -3.38 3.57 15.42
N GLY A 40 -2.75 4.03 14.33
CA GLY A 40 -2.19 5.38 14.25
C GLY A 40 -3.23 6.51 14.34
N VAL A 41 -4.50 6.20 14.04
CA VAL A 41 -5.64 7.13 14.14
C VAL A 41 -6.28 7.07 15.54
N PHE A 42 -6.20 5.93 16.23
CA PHE A 42 -6.71 5.74 17.59
C PHE A 42 -5.73 6.16 18.71
N GLY A 43 -4.44 5.84 18.56
CA GLY A 43 -3.45 5.83 19.64
C GLY A 43 -2.77 7.17 19.96
N SER A 44 -3.14 8.26 19.29
CA SER A 44 -2.50 9.55 19.50
C SER A 44 -3.52 10.68 19.55
N ASP A 45 -3.17 11.77 20.25
CA ASP A 45 -3.81 13.09 20.16
C ASP A 45 -3.66 13.72 18.74
N THR A 46 -3.49 12.90 17.71
CA THR A 46 -3.48 13.18 16.27
C THR A 46 -4.88 13.45 15.70
N SER A 47 -5.85 13.79 16.55
CA SER A 47 -7.10 14.43 16.10
C SER A 47 -6.87 15.82 15.50
N SER A 48 -5.68 16.40 15.65
CA SER A 48 -5.34 17.69 15.05
C SER A 48 -4.90 17.55 13.58
N LEU A 49 -5.49 18.38 12.71
CA LEU A 49 -5.12 18.52 11.29
C LEU A 49 -3.60 18.73 11.11
N ARG A 50 -2.93 19.35 12.09
CA ARG A 50 -1.48 19.57 12.09
C ARG A 50 -0.71 18.26 11.94
N ASN A 51 -1.11 17.19 12.62
CA ASN A 51 -0.35 15.94 12.58
C ASN A 51 -0.57 15.17 11.27
N ILE A 52 -1.68 15.40 10.57
CA ILE A 52 -1.94 14.83 9.24
C ILE A 52 -1.07 15.49 8.17
N PHE A 53 -0.94 16.82 8.22
CA PHE A 53 -0.17 17.58 7.23
C PHE A 53 1.31 17.77 7.60
N SER A 54 1.66 17.64 8.88
CA SER A 54 3.02 17.73 9.44
C SER A 54 3.26 16.58 10.41
N PRO A 55 3.34 15.34 9.92
CA PRO A 55 3.61 14.18 10.76
C PRO A 55 5.06 14.22 11.27
N GLN A 56 5.25 14.56 12.54
CA GLN A 56 6.57 14.61 13.21
C GLN A 56 7.15 13.21 13.53
N ASN A 57 6.80 12.20 12.74
CA ASN A 57 7.16 10.81 13.02
C ASN A 57 8.62 10.54 12.67
N MET A 58 9.40 10.07 13.66
CA MET A 58 10.81 9.72 13.50
C MET A 58 11.05 8.47 12.63
N GLY A 59 10.02 7.63 12.40
CA GLY A 59 10.17 6.31 11.76
C GLY A 59 10.12 6.26 10.22
N GLY A 60 9.77 7.36 9.55
CA GLY A 60 9.57 7.40 8.09
C GLY A 60 8.32 6.65 7.62
N GLY A 61 7.42 7.34 6.92
CA GLY A 61 6.18 6.78 6.36
C GLY A 61 5.74 7.53 5.10
N TYR A 62 4.74 7.02 4.38
CA TYR A 62 4.21 7.66 3.18
C TYR A 62 3.50 8.98 3.52
N TYR A 63 3.80 10.05 2.79
CA TYR A 63 3.05 11.31 2.90
C TYR A 63 1.74 11.22 2.11
N ARG A 64 0.64 10.91 2.79
CA ARG A 64 -0.70 10.76 2.19
C ARG A 64 -1.76 11.48 3.04
N PRO A 65 -1.69 12.81 3.17
CA PRO A 65 -2.56 13.56 4.08
C PRO A 65 -4.04 13.43 3.72
N LEU A 66 -4.37 13.26 2.44
CA LEU A 66 -5.77 13.06 2.03
C LEU A 66 -6.34 11.74 2.56
N ILE A 67 -5.51 10.70 2.67
CA ILE A 67 -5.89 9.41 3.27
C ILE A 67 -6.05 9.55 4.78
N GLY A 68 -5.14 10.28 5.44
CA GLY A 68 -5.27 10.61 6.85
C GLY A 68 -6.54 11.40 7.17
N LEU A 69 -6.89 12.38 6.32
CA LEU A 69 -8.15 13.11 6.44
C LEU A 69 -9.36 12.19 6.26
N SER A 70 -9.29 11.26 5.30
CA SER A 70 -10.34 10.27 5.07
C SER A 70 -10.60 9.44 6.32
N TYR A 71 -9.56 8.87 6.95
CA TYR A 71 -9.71 8.15 8.21
C TYR A 71 -10.15 9.04 9.39
N LEU A 72 -9.75 10.32 9.41
CA LEU A 72 -10.25 11.26 10.42
C LEU A 72 -11.75 11.51 10.27
N LEU A 73 -12.25 11.62 9.03
CA LEU A 73 -13.68 11.71 8.75
C LEU A 73 -14.39 10.43 9.18
N ASP A 74 -13.84 9.27 8.88
CA ASP A 74 -14.40 7.97 9.29
C ASP A 74 -14.49 7.85 10.82
N LYS A 75 -13.48 8.36 11.54
CA LYS A 75 -13.49 8.44 13.01
C LYS A 75 -14.59 9.37 13.52
N LYS A 76 -14.80 10.53 12.89
CA LYS A 76 -15.75 11.54 13.36
C LYS A 76 -17.21 11.23 13.02
N LEU A 77 -17.46 10.68 11.82
CA LEU A 77 -18.81 10.44 11.32
C LEU A 77 -19.32 9.05 11.70
N TRP A 78 -18.45 8.05 11.65
CA TRP A 78 -18.84 6.64 11.70
C TRP A 78 -18.10 5.83 12.77
N PHE A 79 -17.30 6.48 13.64
CA PHE A 79 -16.47 5.82 14.65
C PHE A 79 -15.58 4.69 14.10
N LEU A 80 -15.08 4.85 12.87
CA LEU A 80 -14.28 3.84 12.15
C LEU A 80 -15.01 2.50 11.97
N GLN A 81 -16.33 2.52 11.79
CA GLN A 81 -17.10 1.36 11.41
C GLN A 81 -16.64 0.83 10.04
N HIS A 82 -15.99 -0.34 10.02
CA HIS A 82 -15.35 -0.88 8.82
C HIS A 82 -16.31 -1.21 7.69
N GLN A 83 -17.56 -1.60 7.99
CA GLN A 83 -18.58 -1.80 6.95
C GLN A 83 -18.81 -0.53 6.14
N ILE A 84 -18.87 0.64 6.78
CA ILE A 84 -19.06 1.92 6.06
C ILE A 84 -17.81 2.25 5.24
N MET A 85 -16.62 2.02 5.78
CA MET A 85 -15.37 2.27 5.06
C MET A 85 -15.23 1.38 3.81
N HIS A 86 -15.64 0.11 3.87
CA HIS A 86 -15.72 -0.77 2.70
C HIS A 86 -16.74 -0.25 1.69
N PHE A 87 -17.91 0.17 2.14
CA PHE A 87 -18.94 0.75 1.28
C PHE A 87 -18.45 2.01 0.56
N GLU A 88 -17.74 2.91 1.25
CA GLU A 88 -17.13 4.09 0.65
C GLU A 88 -16.16 3.73 -0.48
N SER A 89 -15.35 2.68 -0.30
CA SER A 89 -14.45 2.18 -1.33
C SER A 89 -15.21 1.69 -2.57
N VAL A 90 -16.30 0.94 -2.38
CA VAL A 90 -17.16 0.47 -3.48
C VAL A 90 -17.83 1.65 -4.21
N VAL A 91 -18.31 2.66 -3.47
CA VAL A 91 -18.89 3.88 -4.06
C VAL A 91 -17.85 4.66 -4.86
N ALA A 92 -16.64 4.82 -4.33
CA ALA A 92 -15.55 5.49 -5.04
C ALA A 92 -15.12 4.71 -6.30
N HIS A 93 -15.14 3.37 -6.25
CA HIS A 93 -14.88 2.53 -7.41
C HIS A 93 -15.99 2.65 -8.48
N LEU A 94 -17.26 2.68 -8.06
CA LEU A 94 -18.39 2.95 -8.97
C LEU A 94 -18.26 4.33 -9.63
N LEU A 95 -17.91 5.36 -8.85
CA LEU A 95 -17.64 6.69 -9.39
C LEU A 95 -16.53 6.66 -10.43
N ASN A 96 -15.45 5.89 -10.20
CA ASN A 96 -14.38 5.70 -11.17
C ASN A 96 -14.87 5.03 -12.46
N GLY A 97 -15.75 4.03 -12.36
CA GLY A 97 -16.42 3.42 -13.52
C GLY A 97 -17.25 4.42 -14.32
N ILE A 98 -18.01 5.27 -13.64
CA ILE A 98 -18.80 6.34 -14.28
C ILE A 98 -17.87 7.38 -14.94
N LEU A 99 -16.74 7.72 -14.32
CA LEU A 99 -15.74 8.60 -14.93
C LEU A 99 -15.14 7.94 -16.18
N VAL A 100 -14.79 6.66 -16.15
CA VAL A 100 -14.31 5.91 -17.33
C VAL A 100 -15.35 5.92 -18.46
N PHE A 101 -16.63 5.74 -18.14
CA PHE A 101 -17.73 5.88 -19.11
C PHE A 101 -17.69 7.25 -19.81
N TYR A 102 -17.66 8.34 -19.04
CA TYR A 102 -17.67 9.69 -19.59
C TYR A 102 -16.38 10.07 -20.31
N ILE A 103 -15.21 9.59 -19.85
CA ILE A 103 -13.93 9.78 -20.53
C ILE A 103 -13.98 9.10 -21.90
N THR A 104 -14.40 7.83 -21.96
CA THR A 104 -14.51 7.07 -23.22
C THR A 104 -15.46 7.77 -24.18
N ARG A 105 -16.63 8.21 -23.70
CA ARG A 105 -17.60 8.94 -24.52
C ARG A 105 -17.05 10.26 -25.03
N THR A 106 -16.39 11.04 -24.18
CA THR A 106 -15.79 12.33 -24.57
C THR A 106 -14.65 12.13 -25.56
N ALA A 107 -13.83 11.10 -25.36
CA ALA A 107 -12.76 10.73 -26.29
C ALA A 107 -13.31 10.30 -27.66
N LEU A 108 -14.39 9.50 -27.70
CA LEU A 108 -15.08 9.15 -28.95
C LEU A 108 -15.67 10.38 -29.65
N ASN A 109 -16.20 11.35 -28.90
CA ASN A 109 -16.68 12.62 -29.47
C ASN A 109 -15.53 13.43 -30.09
N LEU A 110 -14.34 13.47 -29.45
CA LEU A 110 -13.17 14.19 -29.97
C LEU A 110 -12.68 13.64 -31.32
N VAL A 111 -12.87 12.34 -31.57
CA VAL A 111 -12.54 11.70 -32.86
C VAL A 111 -13.74 11.62 -33.81
N ASN A 112 -14.81 12.36 -33.56
CA ASN A 112 -16.04 12.40 -34.38
C ASN A 112 -16.72 11.03 -34.54
N ARG A 113 -16.79 10.25 -33.44
CA ARG A 113 -17.38 8.90 -33.37
C ARG A 113 -18.53 8.80 -32.37
N GLN A 114 -19.31 9.86 -32.28
CA GLN A 114 -20.47 9.95 -31.39
C GLN A 114 -21.58 8.93 -31.68
N HIS A 115 -21.54 8.23 -32.82
CA HIS A 115 -22.53 7.21 -33.19
C HIS A 115 -22.30 5.86 -32.48
N ILE A 116 -21.17 5.67 -31.78
CA ILE A 116 -20.85 4.43 -31.09
C ILE A 116 -21.30 4.52 -29.63
N TYR A 117 -22.51 4.03 -29.37
CA TYR A 117 -23.20 4.28 -28.10
C TYR A 117 -22.91 3.28 -26.98
N TYR A 118 -22.39 2.09 -27.29
CA TYR A 118 -22.19 1.01 -26.31
C TYR A 118 -20.74 0.82 -25.85
N LEU A 119 -19.75 1.32 -26.60
CA LEU A 119 -18.35 1.24 -26.15
C LEU A 119 -18.09 1.97 -24.82
N PRO A 120 -18.68 3.14 -24.52
CA PRO A 120 -18.56 3.74 -23.20
C PRO A 120 -19.07 2.85 -22.06
N LEU A 121 -20.20 2.16 -22.26
CA LEU A 121 -20.76 1.20 -21.31
C LEU A 121 -19.78 0.04 -21.08
N PHE A 122 -19.31 -0.61 -22.15
CA PHE A 122 -18.36 -1.72 -22.02
C PHE A 122 -17.02 -1.28 -21.45
N SER A 123 -16.53 -0.08 -21.76
CA SER A 123 -15.31 0.46 -21.15
C SER A 123 -15.43 0.57 -19.63
N ALA A 124 -16.55 1.09 -19.13
CA ALA A 124 -16.81 1.15 -17.71
C ALA A 124 -16.94 -0.24 -17.09
N LEU A 125 -17.74 -1.13 -17.68
CA LEU A 125 -17.93 -2.50 -17.16
C LEU A 125 -16.65 -3.33 -17.19
N LEU A 126 -15.86 -3.26 -18.26
CA LEU A 126 -14.57 -3.94 -18.34
C LEU A 126 -13.62 -3.46 -17.26
N PHE A 127 -13.64 -2.17 -16.91
CA PHE A 127 -12.80 -1.62 -15.85
C PHE A 127 -13.32 -2.04 -14.48
N THR A 128 -14.60 -1.82 -14.20
CA THR A 128 -15.14 -2.05 -12.86
C THR A 128 -15.31 -3.53 -12.52
N LEU A 129 -15.53 -4.38 -13.52
CA LEU A 129 -15.69 -5.82 -13.30
C LEU A 129 -14.36 -6.57 -13.44
N HIS A 130 -13.25 -5.86 -13.71
CA HIS A 130 -11.94 -6.48 -13.88
C HIS A 130 -11.43 -7.11 -12.57
N PRO A 131 -10.99 -8.38 -12.55
CA PRO A 131 -10.56 -9.03 -11.30
C PRO A 131 -9.39 -8.35 -10.59
N ILE A 132 -8.53 -7.66 -11.34
CA ILE A 132 -7.39 -6.90 -10.80
C ILE A 132 -7.80 -5.73 -9.88
N THR A 133 -9.06 -5.31 -9.94
CA THR A 133 -9.55 -4.19 -9.11
C THR A 133 -9.90 -4.63 -7.68
N THR A 134 -10.06 -5.94 -7.46
CA THR A 134 -10.53 -6.50 -6.19
C THR A 134 -9.63 -6.14 -5.02
N GLU A 135 -8.30 -6.21 -5.17
CA GLU A 135 -7.37 -5.82 -4.10
C GLU A 135 -7.53 -4.35 -3.71
N SER A 136 -7.61 -3.44 -4.67
CA SER A 136 -7.75 -2.00 -4.39
C SER A 136 -9.08 -1.65 -3.73
N VAL A 137 -10.16 -2.35 -4.08
CA VAL A 137 -11.52 -2.03 -3.60
C VAL A 137 -11.81 -2.71 -2.25
N ASN A 138 -11.42 -3.98 -2.08
CA ASN A 138 -11.71 -4.72 -0.85
C ASN A 138 -10.81 -4.32 0.32
N TRP A 139 -9.54 -4.04 0.05
CA TRP A 139 -8.58 -3.71 1.11
C TRP A 139 -8.78 -2.27 1.59
N LEU A 140 -8.96 -2.04 2.89
CA LEU A 140 -9.20 -0.69 3.43
C LEU A 140 -8.01 0.24 3.15
N SER A 141 -6.78 -0.24 3.36
CA SER A 141 -5.56 0.49 2.97
C SER A 141 -5.42 0.65 1.45
N GLY A 142 -6.09 -0.21 0.67
CA GLY A 142 -6.26 -0.11 -0.78
C GLY A 142 -7.03 1.14 -1.23
N ARG A 143 -7.79 1.81 -0.33
CA ARG A 143 -8.50 3.07 -0.64
C ARG A 143 -7.62 4.14 -1.25
N THR A 144 -6.31 4.08 -0.99
CA THR A 144 -5.30 4.97 -1.60
C THR A 144 -5.34 4.93 -3.12
N ASP A 145 -5.51 3.75 -3.72
CA ASP A 145 -5.60 3.53 -5.16
C ASP A 145 -6.92 4.05 -5.73
N VAL A 146 -8.03 3.75 -5.04
CA VAL A 146 -9.37 4.11 -5.49
C VAL A 146 -9.55 5.64 -5.48
N MET A 147 -9.13 6.31 -4.41
CA MET A 147 -9.20 7.77 -4.29
C MET A 147 -8.27 8.47 -5.29
N MET A 148 -7.02 8.01 -5.43
CA MET A 148 -6.12 8.52 -6.48
C MET A 148 -6.78 8.37 -7.86
N GLY A 149 -7.38 7.20 -8.13
CA GLY A 149 -8.11 6.94 -9.36
C GLY A 149 -9.23 7.93 -9.62
N THR A 150 -10.04 8.25 -8.61
CA THR A 150 -11.13 9.25 -8.73
C THR A 150 -10.60 10.60 -9.20
N PHE A 151 -9.56 11.10 -8.55
CA PHE A 151 -9.01 12.40 -8.88
C PHE A 151 -8.29 12.42 -10.25
N ILE A 152 -7.54 11.37 -10.61
CA ILE A 152 -6.90 11.30 -11.93
C ILE A 152 -7.93 11.17 -13.06
N LEU A 153 -8.96 10.33 -12.89
CA LEU A 153 -10.02 10.16 -13.89
C LEU A 153 -10.86 11.43 -14.01
N ALA A 154 -11.23 12.07 -12.90
CA ALA A 154 -11.93 13.35 -12.91
C ALA A 154 -11.11 14.43 -13.61
N GLY A 155 -9.81 14.53 -13.30
CA GLY A 155 -8.91 15.46 -13.96
C GLY A 155 -8.78 15.19 -15.46
N THR A 156 -8.64 13.92 -15.84
CA THR A 156 -8.62 13.51 -17.26
C THR A 156 -9.90 13.94 -17.98
N LEU A 157 -11.08 13.67 -17.40
CA LEU A 157 -12.37 14.06 -17.99
C LEU A 157 -12.47 15.58 -18.15
N SER A 158 -12.13 16.34 -17.10
CA SER A 158 -12.14 17.80 -17.13
C SER A 158 -11.16 18.36 -18.17
N TYR A 159 -9.99 17.73 -18.33
CA TYR A 159 -9.04 18.10 -19.37
C TYR A 159 -9.58 17.84 -20.79
N LEU A 160 -10.22 16.69 -21.03
CA LEU A 160 -10.88 16.43 -22.32
C LEU A 160 -12.03 17.42 -22.60
N TYR A 161 -12.78 17.80 -21.57
CA TYR A 161 -13.82 18.82 -21.69
C TYR A 161 -13.23 20.20 -22.02
N PHE A 162 -12.10 20.55 -21.41
CA PHE A 162 -11.34 21.74 -21.78
C PHE A 162 -10.90 21.69 -23.25
N LEU A 163 -10.42 20.55 -23.75
CA LEU A 163 -10.04 20.41 -25.16
C LEU A 163 -11.21 20.68 -26.11
N HIS A 164 -12.40 20.18 -25.77
CA HIS A 164 -13.61 20.30 -26.57
C HIS A 164 -14.28 21.69 -26.47
N LYS A 165 -14.41 22.25 -25.26
CA LYS A 165 -15.18 23.49 -24.99
C LYS A 165 -14.33 24.72 -24.69
N LYS A 166 -13.00 24.59 -24.60
CA LYS A 166 -12.05 25.65 -24.22
C LYS A 166 -12.34 26.31 -22.85
N SER A 167 -13.00 25.58 -21.94
CA SER A 167 -13.35 26.08 -20.61
C SER A 167 -12.13 26.15 -19.68
N LYS A 168 -11.71 27.36 -19.30
CA LYS A 168 -10.63 27.58 -18.31
C LYS A 168 -10.94 26.98 -16.94
N ILE A 169 -12.23 26.92 -16.57
CA ILE A 169 -12.67 26.30 -15.32
C ILE A 169 -12.39 24.79 -15.36
N ALA A 170 -12.70 24.12 -16.48
CA ALA A 170 -12.43 22.70 -16.63
C ALA A 170 -10.93 22.38 -16.56
N LEU A 171 -10.08 23.26 -17.09
CA LEU A 171 -8.64 23.16 -16.92
C LEU A 171 -8.21 23.32 -15.45
N LEU A 172 -8.73 24.33 -14.74
CA LEU A 172 -8.44 24.54 -13.32
C LEU A 172 -8.87 23.32 -12.49
N VAL A 173 -10.06 22.76 -12.75
CA VAL A 173 -10.55 21.54 -12.10
C VAL A 173 -9.60 20.37 -12.35
N SER A 174 -9.09 20.20 -13.58
CA SER A 174 -8.11 19.16 -13.88
C SER A 174 -6.84 19.28 -13.06
N ILE A 175 -6.30 20.50 -12.98
CA ILE A 175 -5.10 20.84 -12.23
C ILE A 175 -5.29 20.56 -10.73
N ILE A 176 -6.42 21.00 -10.16
CA ILE A 176 -6.79 20.76 -8.75
C ILE A 176 -6.98 19.26 -8.48
N ALA A 177 -7.63 18.53 -9.39
CA ALA A 177 -7.83 17.11 -9.22
C ALA A 177 -6.49 16.36 -9.17
N VAL A 178 -5.56 16.65 -10.08
CA VAL A 178 -4.21 16.04 -10.05
C VAL A 178 -3.48 16.34 -8.74
N PHE A 179 -3.62 17.55 -8.18
CA PHE A 179 -3.07 17.88 -6.86
C PHE A 179 -3.63 16.98 -5.76
N PHE A 180 -4.95 16.77 -5.71
CA PHE A 180 -5.56 15.86 -4.72
C PHE A 180 -5.18 14.39 -4.94
N ALA A 181 -5.06 13.94 -6.19
CA ALA A 181 -4.57 12.57 -6.49
C ALA A 181 -3.18 12.32 -5.89
N LEU A 182 -2.32 13.33 -6.04
CA LEU A 182 -0.96 13.35 -5.55
C LEU A 182 -0.88 13.38 -4.00
N LEU A 183 -1.86 13.98 -3.33
CA LEU A 183 -2.02 13.91 -1.86
C LEU A 183 -2.62 12.57 -1.38
N ALA A 184 -3.28 11.81 -2.26
CA ALA A 184 -3.77 10.47 -1.96
C ALA A 184 -2.67 9.42 -2.11
N LYS A 185 -1.90 9.47 -3.20
CA LYS A 185 -0.87 8.48 -3.51
C LYS A 185 0.18 9.03 -4.49
N GLU A 186 1.44 8.76 -4.19
CA GLU A 186 2.59 9.15 -5.01
C GLU A 186 2.57 8.55 -6.43
N ALA A 187 1.89 7.42 -6.65
CA ALA A 187 1.76 6.82 -7.99
C ALA A 187 1.09 7.77 -9.01
N ALA A 188 0.36 8.80 -8.57
CA ALA A 188 -0.18 9.85 -9.42
C ALA A 188 0.89 10.59 -10.25
N PHE A 189 2.19 10.53 -9.86
CA PHE A 189 3.27 11.09 -10.67
C PHE A 189 3.31 10.53 -12.10
N GLY A 190 2.93 9.25 -12.26
CA GLY A 190 2.88 8.62 -13.57
C GLY A 190 1.90 9.29 -14.54
N PHE A 191 0.86 9.95 -14.04
CA PHE A 191 -0.10 10.68 -14.87
C PHE A 191 0.54 11.88 -15.57
N LEU A 192 1.47 12.57 -14.90
CA LEU A 192 2.08 13.80 -15.40
C LEU A 192 2.96 13.55 -16.64
N ILE A 193 3.59 12.38 -16.68
CA ILE A 193 4.34 11.91 -17.85
C ILE A 193 3.34 11.70 -19.00
N GLY A 194 2.27 10.95 -18.78
CA GLY A 194 1.33 10.62 -19.85
C GLY A 194 0.46 11.79 -20.31
N VAL A 195 0.07 12.72 -19.44
CA VAL A 195 -0.76 13.88 -19.82
C VAL A 195 -0.01 14.81 -20.77
N SER A 196 1.33 14.86 -20.68
CA SER A 196 2.16 15.60 -21.64
C SER A 196 2.02 15.05 -23.06
N LEU A 197 1.86 13.73 -23.24
CA LEU A 197 1.63 13.10 -24.54
C LEU A 197 0.25 13.45 -25.10
N LEU A 198 -0.76 13.55 -24.23
CA LEU A 198 -2.12 13.96 -24.59
C LEU A 198 -2.16 15.41 -25.09
N VAL A 199 -1.41 16.30 -24.45
CA VAL A 199 -1.23 17.68 -24.92
C VAL A 199 -0.60 17.70 -26.31
N ILE A 200 0.46 16.92 -26.53
CA ILE A 200 1.23 16.90 -27.80
C ILE A 200 0.36 16.44 -28.98
N TYR A 201 -0.43 15.39 -28.80
CA TYR A 201 -1.25 14.82 -29.88
C TYR A 201 -2.33 15.77 -30.40
N THR A 202 -2.97 16.50 -29.49
CA THR A 202 -4.02 17.45 -29.88
C THR A 202 -3.53 18.53 -30.85
N ARG A 203 -2.21 18.72 -30.96
CA ARG A 203 -1.55 19.60 -31.91
C ARG A 203 -1.27 18.96 -33.27
N SER A 204 -1.00 17.66 -33.35
CA SER A 204 -0.59 17.00 -34.61
C SER A 204 -1.76 16.63 -35.52
N ASP A 205 -2.92 16.30 -34.95
CA ASP A 205 -4.05 15.74 -35.70
C ASP A 205 -4.99 16.81 -36.31
N GLY A 206 -4.61 18.09 -36.25
CA GLY A 206 -5.39 19.20 -36.85
C GLY A 206 -6.80 19.43 -36.27
N ALA A 207 -7.27 18.57 -35.36
CA ALA A 207 -8.61 18.63 -34.74
C ALA A 207 -8.88 19.93 -33.97
N ILE A 208 -7.83 20.72 -33.67
CA ILE A 208 -7.91 22.04 -33.05
C ILE A 208 -7.04 22.98 -33.89
N GLN A 209 -7.65 23.54 -34.94
CA GLN A 209 -6.91 24.21 -36.02
C GLN A 209 -6.33 25.59 -35.66
N GLU A 210 -6.64 26.20 -34.50
CA GLU A 210 -6.33 27.63 -34.34
C GLU A 210 -6.03 28.17 -32.94
N THR A 211 -5.92 27.35 -31.91
CA THR A 211 -5.52 27.90 -30.62
C THR A 211 -4.01 27.92 -30.50
N ARG A 212 -3.43 29.12 -30.35
CA ARG A 212 -2.11 29.44 -29.76
C ARG A 212 -1.98 28.85 -28.34
N LEU A 213 -2.20 27.55 -28.15
CA LEU A 213 -2.24 26.81 -26.89
C LEU A 213 -0.86 26.26 -26.50
N PHE A 214 0.21 26.98 -26.84
CA PHE A 214 1.42 26.89 -26.04
C PHE A 214 1.25 27.80 -24.84
N ASP A 215 0.42 27.39 -23.88
CA ASP A 215 0.46 28.01 -22.56
C ASP A 215 1.46 27.20 -21.74
N TRP A 216 2.73 27.63 -21.81
CA TRP A 216 3.77 27.18 -20.88
C TRP A 216 3.28 27.23 -19.44
N ARG A 217 2.25 28.04 -19.12
CA ARG A 217 1.54 28.11 -17.83
C ARG A 217 0.80 26.83 -17.46
N LEU A 218 0.38 25.99 -18.41
CA LEU A 218 -0.28 24.71 -18.17
C LEU A 218 0.72 23.64 -17.75
N TYR A 219 1.87 23.61 -18.45
CA TYR A 219 3.03 22.85 -18.00
C TYR A 219 3.57 23.42 -16.70
N LEU A 220 3.69 24.74 -16.57
CA LEU A 220 4.06 25.36 -15.30
C LEU A 220 3.07 24.93 -14.22
N GLY A 221 1.76 24.93 -14.45
CA GLY A 221 0.74 24.53 -13.47
C GLY A 221 0.85 23.06 -13.06
N TYR A 222 0.83 22.12 -14.01
CA TYR A 222 0.99 20.69 -13.69
C TYR A 222 2.33 20.44 -13.02
N TYR A 223 3.42 20.97 -13.54
CA TYR A 223 4.76 20.75 -13.00
C TYR A 223 4.99 21.50 -11.69
N SER A 224 4.34 22.64 -11.46
CA SER A 224 4.35 23.36 -10.17
C SER A 224 3.64 22.56 -9.11
N ILE A 225 2.50 21.96 -9.45
CA ILE A 225 1.76 21.10 -8.54
C ILE A 225 2.51 19.80 -8.27
N SER A 226 3.07 19.20 -9.31
CA SER A 226 3.94 18.02 -9.21
C SER A 226 5.14 18.31 -8.33
N PHE A 227 5.72 19.49 -8.51
CA PHE A 227 6.81 19.97 -7.71
C PHE A 227 6.37 20.15 -6.25
N LEU A 228 5.28 20.88 -6.00
CA LEU A 228 4.74 21.12 -4.67
C LEU A 228 4.40 19.82 -3.96
N VAL A 229 3.93 18.79 -4.66
CA VAL A 229 3.64 17.48 -4.07
C VAL A 229 4.91 16.66 -3.90
N ALA A 230 5.81 16.62 -4.87
CA ALA A 230 7.10 15.92 -4.71
C ALA A 230 7.90 16.47 -3.53
N LEU A 231 7.68 17.76 -3.23
CA LEU A 231 8.16 18.46 -2.06
C LEU A 231 7.59 17.92 -0.74
N PHE A 232 6.39 17.35 -0.75
CA PHE A 232 5.82 16.64 0.39
C PHE A 232 6.05 15.11 0.38
N THR A 233 6.22 14.46 -0.77
CA THR A 233 6.37 12.99 -0.87
C THR A 233 7.81 12.48 -0.93
N GLY A 234 8.80 13.36 -1.16
CA GLY A 234 10.23 13.00 -1.20
C GLY A 234 10.71 12.40 -2.52
N CYS A 235 9.88 12.34 -3.56
CA CYS A 235 10.23 11.82 -4.90
C CYS A 235 10.79 12.92 -5.84
N TYR A 236 11.93 13.51 -5.50
CA TYR A 236 12.49 14.67 -6.20
C TYR A 236 13.08 14.37 -7.60
N TRP A 237 13.53 13.14 -7.88
CA TRP A 237 14.02 12.77 -9.22
C TRP A 237 12.92 12.72 -10.26
N ALA A 238 11.69 12.36 -9.87
CA ALA A 238 10.56 12.33 -10.80
C ALA A 238 10.30 13.74 -11.35
N VAL A 239 10.45 14.76 -10.50
CA VAL A 239 10.39 16.18 -10.90
C VAL A 239 11.54 16.56 -11.82
N ALA A 240 12.77 16.18 -11.50
CA ALA A 240 13.93 16.50 -12.34
C ALA A 240 13.82 15.86 -13.74
N VAL A 241 13.40 14.59 -13.81
CA VAL A 241 13.15 13.87 -15.06
C VAL A 241 11.99 14.49 -15.82
N LEU A 242 10.89 14.83 -15.14
CA LEU A 242 9.76 15.53 -15.73
C LEU A 242 10.21 16.86 -16.33
N VAL A 243 10.94 17.69 -15.59
CA VAL A 243 11.43 18.99 -16.07
C VAL A 243 12.39 18.81 -17.25
N LEU A 244 13.24 17.78 -17.22
CA LEU A 244 14.11 17.44 -18.35
C LEU A 244 13.29 17.04 -19.59
N LEU A 245 12.26 16.20 -19.44
CA LEU A 245 11.37 15.82 -20.53
C LEU A 245 10.60 17.02 -21.09
N TYR A 246 10.15 17.93 -20.23
CA TYR A 246 9.54 19.20 -20.64
C TYR A 246 10.54 20.09 -21.40
N PHE A 247 11.77 20.18 -20.91
CA PHE A 247 12.84 20.93 -21.58
C PHE A 247 13.15 20.36 -22.96
N LEU A 248 13.36 19.04 -23.07
CA LEU A 248 13.57 18.36 -24.35
C LEU A 248 12.39 18.58 -25.30
N HIS A 249 11.17 18.62 -24.78
CA HIS A 249 9.98 18.92 -25.58
C HIS A 249 9.94 20.38 -26.06
N ILE A 250 10.23 21.36 -25.20
CA ILE A 250 10.34 22.77 -25.60
C ILE A 250 11.39 22.92 -26.69
N VAL A 251 12.58 22.36 -26.49
CA VAL A 251 13.68 22.39 -27.46
C VAL A 251 13.24 21.80 -28.79
N SER A 252 12.60 20.63 -28.79
CA SER A 252 12.10 19.97 -30.00
C SER A 252 11.04 20.81 -30.73
N THR A 253 10.16 21.48 -29.97
CA THR A 253 9.04 22.26 -30.51
C THR A 253 9.50 23.61 -31.05
N ASP A 254 10.36 24.29 -30.32
CA ASP A 254 10.94 25.57 -30.70
C ASP A 254 11.82 25.37 -31.95
N TYR A 255 12.61 24.30 -32.00
CA TYR A 255 13.38 23.93 -33.20
C TYR A 255 12.49 23.73 -34.43
N LYS A 256 11.37 22.99 -34.31
CA LYS A 256 10.40 22.80 -35.41
C LYS A 256 9.71 24.08 -35.86
N ASN A 257 9.54 25.03 -34.95
CA ASN A 257 8.95 26.34 -35.22
C ASN A 257 9.98 27.37 -35.74
N GLY A 258 11.22 26.95 -36.05
CA GLY A 258 12.29 27.83 -36.53
C GLY A 258 12.95 28.69 -35.44
N ILE A 259 12.62 28.46 -34.17
CA ILE A 259 13.21 29.14 -33.03
C ILE A 259 14.52 28.42 -32.68
N ASN A 260 15.66 29.05 -32.97
CA ASN A 260 16.97 28.50 -32.67
C ASN A 260 17.36 28.68 -31.18
N PHE A 261 18.35 27.91 -30.73
CA PHE A 261 18.87 27.94 -29.36
C PHE A 261 19.52 29.28 -28.99
N LEU A 262 19.83 30.13 -29.97
CA LEU A 262 20.38 31.47 -29.77
C LEU A 262 19.29 32.54 -29.58
N SER A 263 18.02 32.20 -29.79
CA SER A 263 16.93 33.16 -29.70
C SER A 263 16.68 33.62 -28.26
N ALA A 264 16.42 34.92 -28.09
CA ALA A 264 16.05 35.49 -26.79
C ALA A 264 14.76 34.85 -26.22
N VAL A 265 13.86 34.39 -27.09
CA VAL A 265 12.63 33.68 -26.70
C VAL A 265 12.95 32.32 -26.06
N PHE A 266 13.89 31.56 -26.63
CA PHE A 266 14.35 30.28 -26.08
C PHE A 266 14.99 30.48 -24.70
N TRP A 267 15.96 31.40 -24.60
CA TRP A 267 16.67 31.68 -23.35
C TRP A 267 15.75 32.23 -22.25
N LYS A 268 14.75 33.06 -22.60
CA LYS A 268 13.75 33.52 -21.63
C LYS A 268 12.94 32.35 -21.05
N LYS A 269 12.50 31.39 -21.88
CA LYS A 269 11.79 30.18 -21.41
C LYS A 269 12.71 29.29 -20.57
N PHE A 270 13.98 29.14 -20.97
CA PHE A 270 14.97 28.34 -20.26
C PHE A 270 15.32 28.92 -18.88
N VAL A 271 15.55 30.23 -18.79
CA VAL A 271 15.84 30.92 -17.53
C VAL A 271 14.63 30.88 -16.59
N LEU A 272 13.41 31.07 -17.11
CA LEU A 272 12.17 30.89 -16.32
C LEU A 272 12.07 29.46 -15.77
N LEU A 273 12.42 28.45 -16.56
CA LEU A 273 12.43 27.05 -16.11
C LEU A 273 13.45 26.80 -15.00
N ILE A 274 14.67 27.35 -15.12
CA ILE A 274 15.73 27.21 -14.11
C ILE A 274 15.37 27.96 -12.83
N ILE A 275 14.92 29.22 -12.92
CA ILE A 275 14.48 29.99 -11.73
C ILE A 275 13.36 29.23 -11.03
N PHE A 276 12.40 28.71 -11.81
CA PHE A 276 11.33 27.90 -11.27
C PHE A 276 11.88 26.66 -10.56
N MET A 277 12.75 25.86 -11.19
CA MET A 277 13.40 24.71 -10.56
C MET A 277 14.15 25.09 -9.27
N SER A 278 14.90 26.18 -9.26
CA SER A 278 15.72 26.59 -8.12
C SER A 278 14.88 27.08 -6.94
N VAL A 279 13.86 27.91 -7.18
CA VAL A 279 12.90 28.36 -6.15
C VAL A 279 12.17 27.16 -5.56
N ALA A 280 11.79 26.25 -6.44
CA ALA A 280 11.10 25.05 -6.09
C ALA A 280 12.00 24.15 -5.20
N VAL A 281 13.22 23.82 -5.64
CA VAL A 281 14.20 23.03 -4.85
C VAL A 281 14.53 23.70 -3.51
N GLY A 282 14.65 25.03 -3.47
CA GLY A 282 14.85 25.79 -2.24
C GLY A 282 13.68 25.68 -1.25
N LEU A 283 12.43 25.86 -1.74
CA LEU A 283 11.22 25.65 -0.95
C LEU A 283 11.10 24.20 -0.47
N PHE A 284 11.62 23.23 -1.21
CA PHE A 284 11.68 21.83 -0.78
C PHE A 284 12.54 21.64 0.44
N PHE A 285 13.79 22.12 0.43
CA PHE A 285 14.66 21.98 1.60
C PHE A 285 14.05 22.69 2.82
N LEU A 286 13.39 23.84 2.60
CA LEU A 286 12.73 24.60 3.66
C LEU A 286 11.50 23.86 4.22
N ILE A 287 10.56 23.40 3.38
CA ILE A 287 9.34 22.71 3.83
C ILE A 287 9.66 21.31 4.38
N ARG A 288 10.61 20.59 3.79
CA ARG A 288 11.05 19.30 4.30
C ARG A 288 11.69 19.42 5.68
N GLN A 289 12.54 20.43 5.89
CA GLN A 289 13.13 20.73 7.19
C GLN A 289 12.06 21.02 8.26
N VAL A 290 10.89 21.51 7.84
CA VAL A 290 9.74 21.78 8.72
C VAL A 290 8.83 20.55 8.92
N VAL A 291 8.66 19.71 7.90
CA VAL A 291 7.65 18.62 7.88
C VAL A 291 8.21 17.26 8.32
N PHE A 292 9.48 16.95 8.07
CA PHE A 292 10.04 15.62 8.34
C PHE A 292 11.30 15.66 9.21
N LEU A 293 11.33 14.79 10.23
CA LEU A 293 12.52 14.50 11.04
C LEU A 293 13.27 13.23 10.58
N SER A 294 12.71 12.42 9.68
CA SER A 294 13.21 11.07 9.35
C SER A 294 14.14 11.00 8.12
N SER A 295 15.08 10.04 8.14
CA SER A 295 16.07 9.78 7.10
C SER A 295 15.53 9.00 5.89
N VAL A 296 16.11 9.28 4.71
CA VAL A 296 15.82 8.71 3.36
C VAL A 296 16.21 7.24 3.25
N ASN A 297 16.35 6.51 4.36
CA ASN A 297 17.11 5.26 4.37
C ASN A 297 16.55 4.20 3.42
N LYS A 298 15.22 4.02 3.34
CA LYS A 298 14.59 3.01 2.46
C LYS A 298 14.73 3.32 0.97
N ILE A 299 14.45 4.55 0.54
CA ILE A 299 14.56 4.89 -0.88
C ILE A 299 16.03 5.01 -1.31
N SER A 300 16.89 5.51 -0.42
CA SER A 300 18.34 5.49 -0.62
C SER A 300 18.84 4.05 -0.84
N GLN A 301 18.37 3.09 -0.02
CA GLN A 301 18.65 1.68 -0.21
C GLN A 301 18.16 1.17 -1.57
N THR A 302 16.94 1.51 -2.00
CA THR A 302 16.44 1.14 -3.34
C THR A 302 17.37 1.63 -4.44
N ILE A 303 17.82 2.89 -4.36
CA ILE A 303 18.72 3.49 -5.36
C ILE A 303 20.08 2.79 -5.35
N ILE A 304 20.63 2.50 -4.16
CA ILE A 304 21.88 1.75 -4.03
C ILE A 304 21.75 0.38 -4.70
N LEU A 305 20.65 -0.34 -4.46
CA LEU A 305 20.38 -1.63 -5.10
C LEU A 305 20.26 -1.51 -6.62
N MET A 306 19.54 -0.48 -7.10
CA MET A 306 19.40 -0.22 -8.54
C MET A 306 20.74 0.06 -9.25
N LEU A 307 21.64 0.75 -8.55
CA LEU A 307 22.95 1.11 -9.10
C LEU A 307 24.00 0.02 -8.92
N ALA A 308 23.78 -0.92 -7.98
CA ALA A 308 24.68 -2.03 -7.72
C ALA A 308 24.78 -2.99 -8.92
N ASP A 309 23.64 -3.33 -9.53
CA ASP A 309 23.60 -4.12 -10.78
C ASP A 309 22.55 -3.55 -11.74
N LYS A 310 23.05 -2.89 -12.79
CA LYS A 310 22.22 -2.26 -13.82
C LYS A 310 21.52 -3.28 -14.71
N ASN A 311 22.14 -4.43 -14.96
CA ASN A 311 21.57 -5.48 -15.81
C ASN A 311 20.42 -6.17 -15.07
N TYR A 312 20.64 -6.48 -13.79
CA TYR A 312 19.59 -7.02 -12.92
C TYR A 312 18.43 -6.03 -12.79
N THR A 313 18.72 -4.74 -12.58
CA THR A 313 17.69 -3.69 -12.51
C THR A 313 16.86 -3.59 -13.79
N LEU A 314 17.54 -3.65 -14.95
CA LEU A 314 16.87 -3.61 -16.24
C LEU A 314 15.95 -4.83 -16.43
N SER A 315 16.44 -6.04 -16.14
CA SER A 315 15.62 -7.27 -16.19
C SER A 315 14.43 -7.17 -15.25
N MET A 316 14.62 -6.78 -13.98
CA MET A 316 13.53 -6.62 -13.01
C MET A 316 12.44 -5.64 -13.48
N PHE A 317 12.83 -4.53 -14.11
CA PHE A 317 11.87 -3.56 -14.66
C PHE A 317 11.14 -4.09 -15.89
N ILE A 318 11.84 -4.77 -16.80
CA ILE A 318 11.25 -5.38 -17.99
C ILE A 318 10.29 -6.49 -17.57
N GLY A 319 10.72 -7.40 -16.69
CA GLY A 319 9.90 -8.46 -16.12
C GLY A 319 8.67 -7.91 -15.41
N ALA A 320 8.80 -6.84 -14.63
CA ALA A 320 7.65 -6.20 -13.99
C ALA A 320 6.64 -5.64 -15.01
N LEU A 321 7.10 -4.97 -16.07
CA LEU A 321 6.21 -4.52 -17.15
C LEU A 321 5.49 -5.69 -17.81
N GLY A 322 6.21 -6.78 -18.10
CA GLY A 322 5.63 -8.00 -18.66
C GLY A 322 4.60 -8.65 -17.74
N PHE A 323 4.91 -8.77 -16.45
CA PHE A 323 4.03 -9.30 -15.42
C PHE A 323 2.71 -8.51 -15.34
N TYR A 324 2.79 -7.18 -15.26
CA TYR A 324 1.60 -6.34 -15.15
C TYR A 324 0.76 -6.34 -16.44
N VAL A 325 1.37 -6.28 -17.62
CA VAL A 325 0.61 -6.39 -18.87
C VAL A 325 -0.02 -7.78 -19.03
N LYS A 326 0.67 -8.84 -18.60
CA LYS A 326 0.06 -10.18 -18.52
C LYS A 326 -1.13 -10.18 -17.57
N LYS A 327 -1.01 -9.58 -16.39
CA LYS A 327 -2.11 -9.48 -15.40
C LYS A 327 -3.30 -8.66 -15.90
N PHE A 328 -3.08 -7.71 -16.80
CA PHE A 328 -4.17 -6.99 -17.47
C PHE A 328 -4.98 -7.90 -18.42
N PHE A 329 -4.31 -8.68 -19.28
CA PHE A 329 -5.04 -9.54 -20.24
C PHE A 329 -5.52 -10.86 -19.60
N ILE A 330 -4.73 -11.43 -18.69
CA ILE A 330 -4.94 -12.72 -18.02
C ILE A 330 -4.65 -12.52 -16.52
N PRO A 331 -5.67 -12.10 -15.74
CA PRO A 331 -5.47 -11.71 -14.34
C PRO A 331 -5.14 -12.86 -13.39
N LEU A 332 -5.50 -14.09 -13.76
CA LEU A 332 -5.31 -15.28 -12.94
C LEU A 332 -3.86 -15.82 -12.97
N PRO A 333 -3.39 -16.49 -11.90
CA PRO A 333 -4.01 -16.59 -10.58
C PRO A 333 -3.98 -15.24 -9.84
N LEU A 334 -4.99 -14.92 -9.03
CA LEU A 334 -4.95 -13.70 -8.22
C LEU A 334 -4.23 -13.98 -6.90
N ASN A 335 -3.30 -13.10 -6.50
CA ASN A 335 -2.46 -13.32 -5.32
C ASN A 335 -2.19 -12.02 -4.57
N PHE A 336 -2.50 -12.00 -3.27
CA PHE A 336 -2.28 -10.84 -2.40
C PHE A 336 -0.80 -10.63 -2.06
N PHE A 337 0.03 -11.66 -2.16
CA PHE A 337 1.44 -11.61 -1.78
C PHE A 337 2.37 -12.15 -2.86
N ILE A 338 3.17 -11.24 -3.45
CA ILE A 338 4.09 -11.57 -4.54
C ILE A 338 5.45 -10.91 -4.29
N LEU A 339 6.48 -11.72 -4.10
CA LEU A 339 7.87 -11.26 -3.91
C LEU A 339 8.70 -11.37 -5.19
N GLU A 340 8.50 -12.46 -5.92
CA GLU A 340 9.28 -12.78 -7.11
C GLU A 340 8.33 -13.17 -8.23
N ILE A 341 8.80 -12.95 -9.46
CA ILE A 341 8.07 -13.29 -10.68
C ILE A 341 8.96 -14.14 -11.57
N ASP A 342 8.34 -14.92 -12.44
CA ASP A 342 9.05 -15.75 -13.41
C ASP A 342 9.86 -14.87 -14.39
N PRO A 343 11.18 -15.13 -14.60
CA PRO A 343 11.98 -14.41 -15.58
C PRO A 343 11.43 -14.43 -17.02
N LEU A 344 10.55 -15.38 -17.36
CA LEU A 344 9.88 -15.42 -18.66
C LEU A 344 9.02 -14.18 -18.93
N TYR A 345 8.63 -13.44 -17.89
CA TYR A 345 7.94 -12.16 -18.07
C TYR A 345 8.82 -11.12 -18.80
N ASP A 346 10.15 -11.29 -18.83
CA ASP A 346 11.05 -10.39 -19.56
C ASP A 346 10.72 -10.35 -21.05
N PHE A 347 10.34 -11.49 -21.66
CA PHE A 347 9.95 -11.54 -23.07
C PHE A 347 8.70 -10.70 -23.35
N ILE A 348 7.71 -10.78 -22.46
CA ILE A 348 6.50 -9.95 -22.55
C ILE A 348 6.88 -8.49 -22.32
N GLY A 349 7.76 -8.19 -21.38
CA GLY A 349 8.27 -6.85 -21.12
C GLY A 349 8.97 -6.23 -22.34
N ILE A 350 9.81 -6.99 -23.04
CA ILE A 350 10.45 -6.55 -24.29
C ILE A 350 9.39 -6.25 -25.35
N ALA A 351 8.38 -7.12 -25.51
CA ALA A 351 7.27 -6.87 -26.43
C ALA A 351 6.50 -5.59 -26.05
N VAL A 352 6.32 -5.31 -24.76
CA VAL A 352 5.71 -4.07 -24.25
C VAL A 352 6.58 -2.85 -24.58
N LEU A 353 7.91 -2.94 -24.50
CA LEU A 353 8.81 -1.85 -24.90
C LEU A 353 8.71 -1.57 -26.41
N LEU A 354 8.70 -2.61 -27.24
CA LEU A 354 8.52 -2.49 -28.69
C LEU A 354 7.14 -1.88 -29.03
N LEU A 355 6.09 -2.34 -28.34
CA LEU A 355 4.75 -1.77 -28.44
C LEU A 355 4.75 -0.29 -28.02
N THR A 356 5.44 0.06 -26.93
CA THR A 356 5.56 1.44 -26.45
C THR A 356 6.18 2.33 -27.52
N ALA A 357 7.29 1.89 -28.14
CA ALA A 357 7.94 2.60 -29.24
C ALA A 357 7.00 2.75 -30.45
N PHE A 358 6.27 1.69 -30.81
CA PHE A 358 5.27 1.72 -31.88
C PHE A 358 4.12 2.70 -31.58
N LEU A 359 3.61 2.72 -30.35
CA LEU A 359 2.52 3.62 -29.93
C LEU A 359 2.98 5.09 -29.92
N LEU A 360 4.22 5.36 -29.47
CA LEU A 360 4.84 6.68 -29.52
C LEU A 360 5.05 7.18 -30.96
N HIS A 361 5.24 6.25 -31.91
CA HIS A 361 5.31 6.56 -33.33
C HIS A 361 3.92 6.84 -33.92
N LYS A 362 2.91 6.01 -33.61
CA LYS A 362 1.55 6.15 -34.17
C LYS A 362 0.82 7.40 -33.69
N ARG A 363 1.06 7.84 -32.45
CA ARG A 363 0.49 9.09 -31.87
C ARG A 363 -1.00 9.25 -32.15
N THR A 364 -1.80 8.22 -31.92
CA THR A 364 -3.27 8.34 -32.01
C THR A 364 -3.86 8.54 -30.63
N LEU A 365 -5.11 9.04 -30.52
CA LEU A 365 -5.76 9.18 -29.22
C LEU A 365 -5.75 7.86 -28.43
N ALA A 366 -6.05 6.75 -29.11
CA ALA A 366 -5.95 5.40 -28.54
C ALA A 366 -4.54 5.10 -28.00
N SER A 367 -3.51 5.36 -28.80
CA SER A 367 -2.10 5.16 -28.41
C SER A 367 -1.73 5.95 -27.16
N ILE A 368 -2.28 7.14 -26.97
CA ILE A 368 -1.97 7.99 -25.82
C ILE A 368 -2.63 7.48 -24.56
N PHE A 369 -3.89 7.04 -24.62
CA PHE A 369 -4.52 6.40 -23.47
C PHE A 369 -3.74 5.14 -23.05
N LEU A 370 -3.26 4.34 -24.01
CA LEU A 370 -2.38 3.20 -23.71
C LEU A 370 -1.06 3.66 -23.05
N LEU A 371 -0.41 4.70 -23.58
CA LEU A 371 0.84 5.23 -23.01
C LEU A 371 0.64 5.89 -21.64
N LEU A 372 -0.52 6.53 -21.39
CA LEU A 372 -0.94 7.03 -20.08
C LEU A 372 -1.07 5.90 -19.06
N GLY A 373 -1.68 4.78 -19.46
CA GLY A 373 -1.76 3.59 -18.61
C GLY A 373 -0.37 3.05 -18.27
N LEU A 374 0.56 2.99 -19.23
CA LEU A 374 1.94 2.58 -19.00
C LEU A 374 2.68 3.56 -18.09
N SER A 375 2.49 4.87 -18.29
CA SER A 375 3.17 5.89 -17.49
C SER A 375 2.72 5.87 -16.02
N LEU A 376 1.45 5.57 -15.77
CA LEU A 376 0.88 5.35 -14.43
C LEU A 376 1.43 4.11 -13.71
N LEU A 377 1.98 3.14 -14.45
CA LEU A 377 2.61 1.95 -13.89
C LEU A 377 4.07 2.19 -13.49
N LEU A 378 4.77 3.12 -14.13
CA LEU A 378 6.20 3.37 -13.91
C LEU A 378 6.60 3.61 -12.43
N PRO A 379 5.82 4.36 -11.61
CA PRO A 379 6.17 4.56 -10.20
C PRO A 379 6.18 3.27 -9.35
N ALA A 380 5.55 2.19 -9.82
CA ALA A 380 5.56 0.89 -9.14
C ALA A 380 6.82 0.07 -9.43
N LEU A 381 7.57 0.37 -10.50
CA LEU A 381 8.74 -0.42 -10.89
C LEU A 381 9.83 -0.48 -9.81
N PRO A 382 10.17 0.61 -9.09
CA PRO A 382 11.17 0.53 -8.02
C PRO A 382 10.77 -0.36 -6.83
N PHE A 383 9.50 -0.76 -6.72
CA PHE A 383 9.04 -1.55 -5.57
C PHE A 383 9.52 -3.00 -5.66
N VAL A 384 9.93 -3.45 -6.85
CA VAL A 384 10.48 -4.80 -7.09
C VAL A 384 11.71 -5.13 -6.23
N PHE A 385 12.40 -4.12 -5.70
CA PHE A 385 13.54 -4.28 -4.81
C PHE A 385 13.15 -4.54 -3.34
N GLY A 386 11.85 -4.59 -3.00
CA GLY A 386 11.36 -5.00 -1.67
C GLY A 386 11.74 -4.07 -0.50
N THR A 387 12.27 -2.88 -0.78
CA THR A 387 12.77 -1.93 0.23
C THR A 387 11.72 -0.89 0.64
N ILE A 388 10.76 -0.61 -0.24
CA ILE A 388 9.75 0.45 -0.06
C ILE A 388 8.46 -0.12 0.54
N ALA A 389 7.92 -1.18 -0.07
CA ALA A 389 6.68 -1.84 0.34
C ALA A 389 6.96 -3.24 0.86
N TRP A 390 6.02 -3.80 1.63
CA TRP A 390 6.13 -5.15 2.18
C TRP A 390 5.98 -6.27 1.13
N THR A 391 5.46 -5.93 -0.06
CA THR A 391 5.39 -6.76 -1.27
C THR A 391 6.15 -6.10 -2.41
N ALA A 392 6.92 -6.88 -3.17
CA ALA A 392 7.64 -6.38 -4.34
C ALA A 392 6.70 -6.12 -5.53
N TYR A 393 5.69 -6.99 -5.68
CA TYR A 393 4.65 -6.89 -6.70
C TYR A 393 3.27 -6.96 -6.04
N ALA A 394 2.29 -6.25 -6.60
CA ALA A 394 0.91 -6.30 -6.12
C ALA A 394 -0.08 -5.95 -7.23
N GLU A 395 -1.25 -6.57 -7.21
CA GLU A 395 -2.27 -6.41 -8.24
C GLU A 395 -2.82 -4.99 -8.26
N ARG A 396 -2.96 -4.39 -7.07
CA ARG A 396 -3.37 -2.99 -6.92
C ARG A 396 -2.50 -1.99 -7.69
N TYR A 397 -1.24 -2.30 -8.02
CA TYR A 397 -0.36 -1.34 -8.72
C TYR A 397 -0.80 -1.04 -10.16
N ILE A 398 -1.57 -1.93 -10.80
CA ILE A 398 -2.10 -1.71 -12.16
C ILE A 398 -3.57 -1.24 -12.17
N TYR A 399 -4.18 -1.02 -10.99
CA TYR A 399 -5.59 -0.63 -10.87
C TYR A 399 -5.95 0.54 -11.79
N LEU A 400 -5.27 1.68 -11.66
CA LEU A 400 -5.59 2.86 -12.46
C LEU A 400 -5.14 2.69 -13.93
N SER A 401 -3.98 2.07 -14.17
CA SER A 401 -3.49 1.77 -15.53
C SER A 401 -4.52 0.99 -16.35
N THR A 402 -5.23 0.05 -15.73
CA THR A 402 -6.30 -0.75 -16.33
C THR A 402 -7.39 0.12 -16.95
N ALA A 403 -7.82 1.20 -16.29
CA ALA A 403 -8.81 2.14 -16.83
C ALA A 403 -8.34 2.75 -18.17
N PHE A 404 -7.09 3.24 -18.18
CA PHE A 404 -6.51 3.89 -19.37
C PHE A 404 -6.24 2.88 -20.49
N PHE A 405 -5.82 1.65 -20.17
CA PHE A 405 -5.68 0.58 -21.14
C PHE A 405 -7.01 0.24 -21.81
N ILE A 406 -8.08 0.10 -21.03
CA ILE A 406 -9.42 -0.20 -21.55
C ILE A 406 -9.95 0.93 -22.44
N ILE A 407 -9.80 2.19 -22.01
CA ILE A 407 -10.19 3.35 -22.83
C ILE A 407 -9.43 3.33 -24.17
N GLY A 408 -8.11 3.12 -24.12
CA GLY A 408 -7.26 3.04 -25.31
C GLY A 408 -7.66 1.89 -26.26
N LEU A 409 -7.91 0.70 -25.72
CA LEU A 409 -8.37 -0.46 -26.50
C LEU A 409 -9.76 -0.22 -27.10
N CYS A 410 -10.70 0.40 -26.37
CA CYS A 410 -12.02 0.74 -26.89
C CYS A 410 -11.93 1.70 -28.09
N LEU A 411 -11.06 2.72 -27.99
CA LEU A 411 -10.79 3.65 -29.11
C LEU A 411 -10.09 2.94 -30.28
N TRP A 412 -9.37 1.85 -30.05
CA TRP A 412 -8.77 1.06 -31.12
C TRP A 412 -9.77 0.12 -31.78
N ILE A 413 -10.66 -0.52 -31.01
CA ILE A 413 -11.78 -1.35 -31.50
C ILE A 413 -12.70 -0.54 -32.42
N GLU A 414 -12.94 0.74 -32.10
CA GLU A 414 -13.68 1.65 -32.98
C GLU A 414 -13.13 1.66 -34.41
N LYS A 415 -11.81 1.73 -34.58
CA LYS A 415 -11.19 1.74 -35.91
C LYS A 415 -11.46 0.45 -36.69
N ILE A 416 -11.51 -0.69 -35.98
CA ILE A 416 -11.84 -1.99 -36.58
C ILE A 416 -13.30 -2.01 -37.03
N GLN A 417 -14.24 -1.46 -36.24
CA GLN A 417 -15.66 -1.36 -36.63
C GLN A 417 -15.89 -0.51 -37.88
N ASN A 418 -15.01 0.47 -38.12
CA ASN A 418 -15.07 1.32 -39.30
C ASN A 418 -14.58 0.60 -40.58
N ILE A 419 -13.67 -0.37 -40.42
CA ILE A 419 -13.36 -1.31 -41.50
C ILE A 419 -14.55 -2.27 -41.56
N LYS A 420 -15.43 -2.13 -42.56
CA LYS A 420 -16.70 -2.88 -42.70
C LYS A 420 -16.58 -4.41 -42.79
N THR A 421 -15.45 -4.99 -42.40
CA THR A 421 -15.14 -6.42 -42.40
C THR A 421 -15.84 -7.20 -41.28
N PHE A 422 -16.19 -6.60 -40.15
CA PHE A 422 -16.79 -7.31 -39.01
C PHE A 422 -18.11 -6.70 -38.50
N PRO A 423 -19.21 -7.49 -38.39
CA PRO A 423 -20.46 -7.01 -37.79
C PRO A 423 -20.29 -6.64 -36.31
N SER A 424 -20.71 -5.42 -35.93
CA SER A 424 -20.56 -4.88 -34.57
C SER A 424 -21.21 -5.74 -33.47
N ARG A 425 -22.26 -6.50 -33.80
CA ARG A 425 -22.93 -7.42 -32.86
C ARG A 425 -21.99 -8.47 -32.26
N TYR A 426 -21.04 -9.00 -33.03
CA TYR A 426 -20.10 -10.02 -32.54
C TYR A 426 -19.08 -9.42 -31.57
N ILE A 427 -18.65 -8.19 -31.84
CA ILE A 427 -17.77 -7.44 -30.94
C ILE A 427 -18.48 -7.22 -29.60
N TYR A 428 -19.73 -6.73 -29.62
CA TYR A 428 -20.48 -6.52 -28.36
C TYR A 428 -20.80 -7.83 -27.63
N ALA A 429 -21.06 -8.93 -28.35
CA ALA A 429 -21.25 -10.25 -27.74
C ALA A 429 -19.96 -10.74 -27.05
N LEU A 430 -18.80 -10.53 -27.69
CA LEU A 430 -17.50 -10.84 -27.10
C LEU A 430 -17.24 -9.98 -25.86
N LEU A 431 -17.43 -8.66 -25.94
CA LEU A 431 -17.26 -7.76 -24.79
C LEU A 431 -18.20 -8.13 -23.63
N ALA A 432 -19.46 -8.47 -23.91
CA ALA A 432 -20.40 -8.92 -22.89
C ALA A 432 -19.96 -10.24 -22.24
N SER A 433 -19.42 -11.18 -23.03
CA SER A 433 -18.89 -12.46 -22.52
C SER A 433 -17.68 -12.23 -21.62
N ILE A 434 -16.76 -11.35 -22.01
CA ILE A 434 -15.60 -10.96 -21.20
C ILE A 434 -16.07 -10.30 -19.90
N CYS A 435 -17.01 -9.36 -19.96
CA CYS A 435 -17.58 -8.72 -18.77
C CYS A 435 -18.24 -9.73 -17.83
N LEU A 436 -18.97 -10.72 -18.36
CA LEU A 436 -19.61 -11.76 -17.55
C LEU A 436 -18.58 -12.65 -16.84
N ILE A 437 -17.55 -13.12 -17.56
CA ILE A 437 -16.47 -13.92 -16.98
C ILE A 437 -15.72 -13.12 -15.91
N ALA A 438 -15.39 -11.87 -16.22
CA ALA A 438 -14.73 -10.96 -15.29
C ALA A 438 -15.59 -10.73 -14.03
N ALA A 439 -16.90 -10.50 -14.19
CA ALA A 439 -17.84 -10.35 -13.07
C ALA A 439 -17.87 -11.57 -12.16
N CYS A 440 -17.94 -12.78 -12.72
CA CYS A 440 -17.95 -14.02 -11.94
C CYS A 440 -16.65 -14.19 -11.14
N ILE A 441 -15.49 -13.96 -11.77
CA ILE A 441 -14.19 -14.06 -11.08
C ILE A 441 -14.07 -12.99 -10.01
N THR A 442 -14.47 -11.75 -10.30
CA THR A 442 -14.42 -10.62 -9.35
C THR A 442 -15.34 -10.86 -8.16
N PHE A 443 -16.57 -11.36 -8.38
CA PHE A 443 -17.49 -11.70 -7.29
C PHE A 443 -16.92 -12.80 -6.39
N SER A 444 -16.39 -13.88 -6.98
CA SER A 444 -15.74 -14.96 -6.23
C SER A 444 -14.52 -14.45 -5.46
N ARG A 445 -13.71 -13.58 -6.06
CA ARG A 445 -12.57 -12.97 -5.38
C ARG A 445 -13.00 -12.06 -4.23
N ASN A 446 -14.07 -11.28 -4.38
CA ASN A 446 -14.61 -10.45 -3.31
C ASN A 446 -15.06 -11.29 -2.11
N GLN A 447 -15.56 -12.51 -2.33
CA GLN A 447 -15.86 -13.45 -1.24
C GLN A 447 -14.60 -13.90 -0.49
N THR A 448 -13.47 -14.11 -1.19
CA THR A 448 -12.19 -14.44 -0.54
C THR A 448 -11.73 -13.35 0.42
N TRP A 449 -12.01 -12.08 0.10
CA TRP A 449 -11.65 -10.91 0.91
C TRP A 449 -12.56 -10.68 2.13
N VAL A 450 -13.66 -11.43 2.27
CA VAL A 450 -14.60 -11.24 3.39
C VAL A 450 -13.94 -11.56 4.74
N SER A 451 -13.13 -12.63 4.80
CA SER A 451 -12.51 -13.10 6.04
C SER A 451 -10.98 -13.16 5.91
N ASN A 452 -10.27 -12.75 6.97
CA ASN A 452 -8.81 -12.88 7.01
C ASN A 452 -8.37 -14.34 6.82
N VAL A 453 -9.09 -15.30 7.42
CA VAL A 453 -8.82 -16.75 7.25
C VAL A 453 -8.84 -17.15 5.78
N THR A 454 -9.89 -16.82 5.02
CA THR A 454 -10.01 -17.22 3.61
C THR A 454 -8.97 -16.53 2.73
N LEU A 455 -8.68 -15.25 3.00
CA LEU A 455 -7.67 -14.48 2.27
C LEU A 455 -6.27 -15.06 2.47
N PHE A 456 -5.87 -15.33 3.72
CA PHE A 456 -4.54 -15.83 4.02
C PHE A 456 -4.40 -17.31 3.69
N GLN A 457 -5.46 -18.11 3.79
CA GLN A 457 -5.48 -19.49 3.30
C GLN A 457 -5.18 -19.55 1.79
N ASP A 458 -5.88 -18.74 0.98
CA ASP A 458 -5.62 -18.62 -0.46
C ASP A 458 -4.17 -18.18 -0.72
N THR A 459 -3.71 -17.16 0.00
CA THR A 459 -2.36 -16.61 -0.19
C THR A 459 -1.26 -17.63 0.19
N VAL A 460 -1.42 -18.36 1.30
CA VAL A 460 -0.47 -19.40 1.77
C VAL A 460 -0.45 -20.58 0.80
N SER A 461 -1.60 -20.98 0.25
CA SER A 461 -1.68 -22.08 -0.71
C SER A 461 -0.81 -21.83 -1.95
N GLN A 462 -0.69 -20.56 -2.35
CA GLN A 462 0.13 -20.11 -3.48
C GLN A 462 1.60 -19.84 -3.10
N ASN A 463 1.89 -19.65 -1.81
CA ASN A 463 3.20 -19.23 -1.29
C ASN A 463 3.66 -20.07 -0.09
N GLN A 464 3.64 -21.40 -0.23
CA GLN A 464 3.78 -22.36 0.89
C GLN A 464 5.08 -22.25 1.69
N LYS A 465 6.15 -21.69 1.11
CA LYS A 465 7.48 -21.60 1.74
C LYS A 465 7.71 -20.30 2.51
N ILE A 466 6.74 -19.39 2.52
CA ILE A 466 6.92 -18.05 3.09
C ILE A 466 6.43 -18.03 4.54
N ARG A 467 7.37 -18.09 5.49
CA ARG A 467 7.10 -18.19 6.92
C ARG A 467 6.23 -17.06 7.47
N LYS A 468 6.55 -15.81 7.12
CA LYS A 468 5.83 -14.63 7.58
C LYS A 468 4.33 -14.71 7.26
N LEU A 469 4.01 -15.25 6.09
CA LEU A 469 2.63 -15.37 5.63
C LEU A 469 1.87 -16.46 6.40
N ARG A 470 2.51 -17.61 6.68
CA ARG A 470 1.92 -18.65 7.53
C ARG A 470 1.65 -18.15 8.95
N ASN A 471 2.53 -17.32 9.51
CA ASN A 471 2.27 -16.72 10.83
C ASN A 471 1.05 -15.80 10.82
N ILE A 472 0.86 -15.00 9.77
CA ILE A 472 -0.32 -14.16 9.61
C ILE A 472 -1.59 -15.02 9.46
N TYR A 473 -1.49 -16.15 8.74
CA TYR A 473 -2.59 -17.09 8.62
C TYR A 473 -2.95 -17.76 9.96
N ILE A 474 -1.95 -18.21 10.72
CA ILE A 474 -2.12 -18.72 12.08
C ILE A 474 -2.80 -17.67 12.96
N HIS A 475 -2.38 -16.41 12.89
CA HIS A 475 -3.03 -15.32 13.63
C HIS A 475 -4.51 -15.19 13.27
N ALA A 476 -4.84 -15.24 11.97
CA ALA A 476 -6.23 -15.18 11.51
C ALA A 476 -7.07 -16.36 12.02
N LEU A 477 -6.51 -17.58 12.03
CA LEU A 477 -7.19 -18.77 12.56
C LEU A 477 -7.45 -18.64 14.07
N VAL A 478 -6.44 -18.18 14.83
CA VAL A 478 -6.54 -17.98 16.28
C VAL A 478 -7.58 -16.91 16.63
N GLU A 479 -7.59 -15.77 15.93
CA GLU A 479 -8.59 -14.71 16.15
C GLU A 479 -10.02 -15.19 15.87
N LYS A 480 -10.20 -16.11 14.92
CA LYS A 480 -11.49 -16.73 14.62
C LYS A 480 -11.90 -17.87 15.56
N GLY A 481 -11.00 -18.32 16.43
CA GLY A 481 -11.25 -19.43 17.34
C GLY A 481 -10.97 -20.82 16.74
N PHE A 482 -10.43 -20.90 15.52
CA PHE A 482 -9.97 -22.13 14.87
C PHE A 482 -8.60 -22.55 15.43
N THR A 483 -8.54 -22.80 16.74
CA THR A 483 -7.28 -23.07 17.46
C THR A 483 -6.66 -24.39 17.04
N ASP A 484 -7.47 -25.38 16.65
CA ASP A 484 -6.99 -26.72 16.35
C ASP A 484 -6.35 -26.72 14.95
N GLU A 485 -6.99 -26.08 13.98
CA GLU A 485 -6.43 -25.81 12.65
C GLU A 485 -5.18 -24.92 12.71
N ALA A 486 -5.15 -23.95 13.62
CA ALA A 486 -3.96 -23.12 13.85
C ALA A 486 -2.78 -23.94 14.37
N LEU A 487 -3.04 -24.93 15.23
CA LEU A 487 -2.01 -25.83 15.76
C LEU A 487 -1.48 -26.77 14.67
N ASP A 488 -2.35 -27.28 13.81
CA ASP A 488 -1.97 -28.10 12.65
C ASP A 488 -1.10 -27.31 11.68
N GLU A 489 -1.54 -26.11 11.28
CA GLU A 489 -0.77 -25.21 10.40
C GLU A 489 0.58 -24.82 11.03
N TYR A 490 0.63 -24.57 12.33
CA TYR A 490 1.88 -24.31 13.05
C TYR A 490 2.82 -25.53 13.04
N SER A 491 2.28 -26.74 13.22
CA SER A 491 3.04 -27.99 13.16
C SER A 491 3.64 -28.18 11.77
N ASP A 492 2.82 -28.05 10.72
CA ASP A 492 3.24 -28.16 9.33
C ASP A 492 4.31 -27.11 8.99
N ALA A 493 4.11 -25.86 9.39
CA ALA A 493 5.06 -24.78 9.18
C ALA A 493 6.39 -25.04 9.91
N SER A 494 6.35 -25.61 11.11
CA SER A 494 7.54 -25.95 11.91
C SER A 494 8.32 -27.10 11.30
N THR A 495 7.64 -28.09 10.71
CA THR A 495 8.28 -29.22 10.00
C THR A 495 8.90 -28.77 8.67
N LEU A 496 8.18 -27.96 7.89
CA LEU A 496 8.64 -27.52 6.57
C LEU A 496 9.77 -26.49 6.63
N LEU A 497 9.79 -25.66 7.68
CA LEU A 497 10.73 -24.56 7.85
C LEU A 497 11.39 -24.64 9.25
N PRO A 498 12.32 -25.56 9.49
CA PRO A 498 12.98 -25.76 10.79
C PRO A 498 14.10 -24.73 11.01
N SER A 499 13.76 -23.45 11.10
CA SER A 499 14.71 -22.40 11.52
C SER A 499 14.41 -21.92 12.95
N PRO A 500 15.43 -21.55 13.75
CA PRO A 500 15.26 -20.98 15.09
C PRO A 500 14.43 -19.68 15.11
N ASP A 501 14.23 -19.01 13.98
CA ASP A 501 13.49 -17.74 13.86
C ASP A 501 11.97 -17.92 13.71
N PHE A 502 11.36 -18.99 14.23
CA PHE A 502 9.89 -19.08 14.18
C PHE A 502 9.33 -18.03 15.12
N ASP A 503 8.36 -17.25 14.64
CA ASP A 503 7.86 -16.09 15.35
C ASP A 503 7.17 -16.54 16.65
N GLU A 504 7.78 -16.17 17.77
CA GLU A 504 7.28 -16.43 19.13
C GLU A 504 5.79 -16.04 19.26
N GLN A 505 5.36 -15.02 18.52
CA GLN A 505 4.00 -14.51 18.58
C GLN A 505 2.96 -15.58 18.24
N ALA A 506 3.18 -16.39 17.20
CA ALA A 506 2.25 -17.43 16.80
C ALA A 506 2.10 -18.51 17.89
N GLU A 507 3.22 -18.90 18.54
CA GLU A 507 3.22 -19.87 19.64
C GLU A 507 2.46 -19.34 20.86
N VAL A 508 2.72 -18.09 21.23
CA VAL A 508 2.07 -17.41 22.35
C VAL A 508 0.56 -17.26 22.10
N MET A 509 0.16 -16.90 20.89
CA MET A 509 -1.25 -16.77 20.48
C MET A 509 -1.98 -18.11 20.59
N ILE A 510 -1.44 -19.18 19.99
CA ILE A 510 -2.05 -20.51 20.08
C ILE A 510 -2.09 -20.99 21.54
N ALA A 511 -0.98 -20.84 22.28
CA ALA A 511 -0.89 -21.25 23.68
C ALA A 511 -1.94 -20.55 24.56
N SER A 512 -2.18 -19.25 24.32
CA SER A 512 -3.19 -18.49 25.06
C SER A 512 -4.61 -19.04 24.85
N LYS A 513 -4.96 -19.43 23.62
CA LYS A 513 -6.26 -20.04 23.33
C LYS A 513 -6.39 -21.47 23.83
N LEU A 514 -5.32 -22.26 23.78
CA LEU A 514 -5.29 -23.60 24.38
C LEU A 514 -5.45 -23.53 25.91
N ARG A 515 -4.86 -22.51 26.55
CA ARG A 515 -5.07 -22.25 27.98
C ARG A 515 -6.53 -21.91 28.29
N GLU A 516 -7.18 -21.06 27.50
CA GLU A 516 -8.64 -20.79 27.64
C GLU A 516 -9.47 -22.09 27.49
N LYS A 517 -9.08 -22.99 26.57
CA LYS A 517 -9.67 -24.34 26.40
C LYS A 517 -9.24 -25.36 27.49
N LYS A 518 -8.46 -24.96 28.50
CA LYS A 518 -7.90 -25.82 29.57
C LYS A 518 -6.97 -26.95 29.09
N MET A 519 -6.43 -26.84 27.88
CA MET A 519 -5.44 -27.78 27.33
C MET A 519 -4.03 -27.42 27.82
N TYR A 520 -3.86 -27.45 29.14
CA TYR A 520 -2.71 -26.84 29.82
C TYR A 520 -1.35 -27.41 29.43
N ASN A 521 -1.25 -28.73 29.23
CA ASN A 521 0.02 -29.37 28.88
C ASN A 521 0.54 -28.91 27.51
N THR A 522 -0.34 -28.84 26.52
CA THR A 522 -0.01 -28.38 25.15
C THR A 522 0.31 -26.89 25.15
N ALA A 523 -0.48 -26.08 25.88
CA ALA A 523 -0.22 -24.65 26.06
C ALA A 523 1.16 -24.41 26.71
N LEU A 524 1.50 -25.15 27.76
CA LEU A 524 2.78 -25.04 28.46
C LEU A 524 3.96 -25.38 27.54
N CYS A 525 3.83 -26.44 26.72
CA CYS A 525 4.84 -26.82 25.74
C CYS A 525 5.12 -25.69 24.75
N LEU A 526 4.08 -25.05 24.21
CA LEU A 526 4.23 -23.91 23.29
C LEU A 526 4.84 -22.68 23.98
N TYR A 527 4.41 -22.35 25.20
CA TYR A 527 5.04 -21.26 25.96
C TYR A 527 6.53 -21.52 26.26
N GLN A 528 6.91 -22.76 26.56
CA GLN A 528 8.30 -23.12 26.77
C GLN A 528 9.14 -23.00 25.49
N LYS A 529 8.58 -23.40 24.34
CA LYS A 529 9.22 -23.20 23.02
C LYS A 529 9.41 -21.71 22.72
N ALA A 530 8.41 -20.89 23.02
CA ALA A 530 8.46 -19.44 22.87
C ALA A 530 9.57 -18.82 23.74
N LEU A 531 9.61 -19.17 25.03
CA LEU A 531 10.63 -18.67 25.97
C LEU A 531 12.06 -19.09 25.57
N ALA A 532 12.25 -20.28 25.02
CA ALA A 532 13.57 -20.76 24.60
C ALA A 532 14.22 -19.89 23.51
N ARG A 533 13.43 -19.10 22.77
CA ARG A 533 13.93 -18.25 21.68
C ARG A 533 14.38 -16.84 22.10
N LYS A 534 14.16 -16.45 23.36
CA LYS A 534 14.58 -15.15 23.93
C LYS A 534 14.26 -13.93 23.02
N SER A 535 12.98 -13.73 22.67
CA SER A 535 12.59 -12.63 21.75
C SER A 535 12.37 -11.27 22.44
N ARG A 536 12.02 -10.27 21.61
CA ARG A 536 11.60 -8.92 22.04
C ARG A 536 10.41 -8.89 23.01
N ASN A 537 9.54 -9.90 22.99
CA ASN A 537 8.30 -9.93 23.77
C ASN A 537 8.39 -10.80 25.04
N LEU A 538 9.62 -11.17 25.44
CA LEU A 538 9.93 -12.07 26.56
C LEU A 538 9.11 -11.80 27.83
N VAL A 539 8.96 -10.54 28.23
CA VAL A 539 8.18 -10.15 29.42
C VAL A 539 6.71 -10.59 29.33
N SER A 540 6.07 -10.38 28.17
CA SER A 540 4.67 -10.75 27.97
C SER A 540 4.47 -12.27 27.98
N THR A 541 5.42 -13.00 27.40
CA THR A 541 5.44 -14.46 27.33
C THR A 541 5.70 -15.09 28.69
N LEU A 542 6.64 -14.55 29.45
CA LEU A 542 6.90 -14.93 30.84
C LEU A 542 5.65 -14.75 31.70
N LYS A 543 5.00 -13.57 31.60
CA LYS A 543 3.74 -13.29 32.31
C LYS A 543 2.65 -14.32 31.99
N ALA A 544 2.46 -14.61 30.71
CA ALA A 544 1.45 -15.57 30.26
C ALA A 544 1.75 -16.99 30.74
N THR A 545 3.03 -17.39 30.76
CA THR A 545 3.50 -18.70 31.23
C THR A 545 3.32 -18.86 32.74
N VAL A 546 3.69 -17.85 33.53
CA VAL A 546 3.48 -17.81 34.99
C VAL A 546 1.99 -17.99 35.31
N LEU A 547 1.14 -17.26 34.59
CA LEU A 547 -0.30 -17.28 34.84
C LEU A 547 -0.92 -18.65 34.48
N LEU A 548 -0.46 -19.29 33.40
CA LEU A 548 -0.84 -20.66 33.06
C LEU A 548 -0.47 -21.65 34.19
N ILE A 549 0.78 -21.60 34.67
CA ILE A 549 1.27 -22.55 35.68
C ILE A 549 0.50 -22.38 36.99
N ARG A 550 0.17 -21.15 37.40
CA ARG A 550 -0.69 -20.90 38.56
C ARG A 550 -2.06 -21.54 38.41
N GLU A 551 -2.72 -21.36 37.27
CA GLU A 551 -4.01 -22.02 36.99
C GLU A 551 -3.91 -23.55 37.02
N MET A 552 -2.82 -24.11 36.48
CA MET A 552 -2.57 -25.56 36.57
C MET A 552 -2.42 -26.02 38.02
N GLN A 553 -1.73 -25.27 38.87
CA GLN A 553 -1.57 -25.58 40.29
C GLN A 553 -2.89 -25.49 41.06
N ASP A 554 -3.76 -24.57 40.69
CA ASP A 554 -5.09 -24.43 41.31
C ASP A 554 -6.02 -25.58 40.91
N GLU A 555 -6.01 -26.01 39.65
CA GLU A 555 -6.90 -27.07 39.15
C GLU A 555 -6.37 -28.49 39.32
N GLN A 556 -5.05 -28.70 39.32
CA GLN A 556 -4.42 -30.04 39.36
C GLN A 556 -3.50 -30.18 40.58
N ILE A 557 -3.89 -31.01 41.54
CA ILE A 557 -3.11 -31.28 42.78
C ILE A 557 -1.70 -31.78 42.45
N SER A 558 -1.53 -32.62 41.42
CA SER A 558 -0.22 -33.11 40.96
C SER A 558 0.69 -32.03 40.35
N ALA A 559 0.11 -30.92 39.86
CA ALA A 559 0.87 -29.82 39.28
C ALA A 559 1.48 -28.90 40.35
N ARG A 560 0.91 -28.84 41.56
CA ARG A 560 1.42 -28.03 42.68
C ARG A 560 2.87 -28.35 42.99
N THR A 561 3.17 -29.59 43.33
CA THR A 561 4.52 -30.02 43.71
C THR A 561 5.48 -30.03 42.51
N LYS A 562 4.97 -30.38 41.32
CA LYS A 562 5.79 -30.53 40.10
C LYS A 562 6.33 -29.19 39.58
N TYR A 563 5.52 -28.13 39.64
CA TYR A 563 5.86 -26.85 39.02
C TYR A 563 6.19 -25.73 40.00
N ASP A 564 6.15 -25.94 41.33
CA ASP A 564 6.41 -24.88 42.32
C ASP A 564 7.78 -24.19 42.14
N VAL A 565 8.84 -24.99 42.01
CA VAL A 565 10.20 -24.45 41.79
C VAL A 565 10.33 -23.75 40.44
N VAL A 566 9.68 -24.29 39.40
CA VAL A 566 9.70 -23.73 38.04
C VAL A 566 8.94 -22.40 38.02
N LEU A 567 7.77 -22.33 38.67
CA LEU A 567 6.95 -21.15 38.77
C LEU A 567 7.71 -20.01 39.42
N LYS A 568 8.32 -20.26 40.59
CA LYS A 568 9.11 -19.26 41.29
C LYS A 568 10.28 -18.76 40.44
N GLY A 569 10.94 -19.66 39.70
CA GLY A 569 12.00 -19.29 38.75
C GLY A 569 11.52 -18.37 37.62
N LEU A 570 10.37 -18.70 37.00
CA LEU A 570 9.78 -17.89 35.92
C LEU A 570 9.23 -16.54 36.43
N GLU A 571 8.70 -16.49 37.64
CA GLU A 571 8.26 -15.25 38.30
C GLU A 571 9.44 -14.32 38.55
N LEU A 572 10.57 -14.87 39.01
CA LEU A 572 11.79 -14.10 39.17
C LEU A 572 12.28 -13.57 37.81
N GLU A 573 12.32 -14.41 36.77
CA GLU A 573 12.73 -14.00 35.43
C GLU A 573 11.79 -12.93 34.83
N TYR A 574 10.47 -13.05 35.05
CA TYR A 574 9.48 -12.06 34.66
C TYR A 574 9.75 -10.70 35.32
N LEU A 575 9.93 -10.68 36.64
CA LEU A 575 10.17 -9.45 37.40
C LEU A 575 11.45 -8.73 36.93
N VAL A 576 12.46 -9.53 36.58
CA VAL A 576 13.77 -9.06 36.10
C VAL A 576 13.68 -8.39 34.74
N GLU A 577 13.11 -9.10 33.75
CA GLU A 577 12.99 -8.56 32.40
C GLU A 577 12.00 -7.39 32.36
N HIS A 578 10.96 -7.41 33.21
CA HIS A 578 10.03 -6.31 33.31
C HIS A 578 10.65 -5.06 33.94
N TYR A 579 11.47 -5.21 35.00
CA TYR A 579 12.24 -4.11 35.56
C TYR A 579 13.23 -3.53 34.55
N ARG A 580 13.94 -4.38 33.80
CA ARG A 580 14.90 -3.95 32.77
C ARG A 580 14.26 -3.03 31.72
N LEU A 581 12.98 -3.24 31.39
CA LEU A 581 12.24 -2.43 30.43
C LEU A 581 11.57 -1.19 31.04
N SER A 582 11.11 -1.27 32.30
CA SER A 582 10.25 -0.24 32.91
C SER A 582 10.95 0.67 33.92
N GLU A 583 12.08 0.25 34.47
CA GLU A 583 12.82 0.90 35.57
C GLU A 583 11.98 1.14 36.85
N ASP A 584 10.89 0.38 37.07
CA ASP A 584 10.03 0.52 38.26
C ASP A 584 10.62 -0.18 39.50
N LEU A 585 10.91 0.61 40.55
CA LEU A 585 11.46 0.13 41.82
C LEU A 585 10.55 -0.85 42.59
N ASN A 586 9.23 -0.85 42.38
CA ASN A 586 8.34 -1.77 43.09
C ASN A 586 8.49 -3.21 42.58
N LEU A 587 8.67 -3.37 41.27
CA LEU A 587 8.99 -4.66 40.64
C LEU A 587 10.35 -5.18 41.11
N PHE A 588 11.29 -4.26 41.31
CA PHE A 588 12.61 -4.55 41.86
C PHE A 588 12.54 -5.15 43.28
N TYR A 589 11.82 -4.52 44.21
CA TYR A 589 11.65 -5.07 45.57
C TYR A 589 10.96 -6.43 45.59
N SER A 590 9.96 -6.61 44.72
CA SER A 590 9.25 -7.88 44.56
C SER A 590 10.19 -8.99 44.07
N GLY A 591 11.11 -8.66 43.17
CA GLY A 591 12.13 -9.59 42.65
C GLY A 591 13.13 -10.05 43.71
N ILE A 592 13.58 -9.15 44.59
CA ILE A 592 14.46 -9.50 45.73
C ILE A 592 13.76 -10.51 46.64
N ILE A 593 12.54 -10.20 47.08
CA ILE A 593 11.77 -11.07 47.96
C ILE A 593 11.58 -12.44 47.30
N ALA A 594 11.21 -12.48 46.02
CA ALA A 594 11.09 -13.74 45.28
C ALA A 594 12.41 -14.52 45.21
N SER A 595 13.55 -13.85 44.99
CA SER A 595 14.86 -14.50 44.90
C SER A 595 15.34 -15.13 46.21
N THR A 596 15.05 -14.48 47.34
CA THR A 596 15.38 -14.99 48.69
C THR A 596 14.59 -16.27 49.01
N GLN A 597 13.38 -16.41 48.47
CA GLN A 597 12.53 -17.59 48.63
C GLN A 597 12.97 -18.79 47.76
N ILE A 598 13.87 -18.59 46.80
CA ILE A 598 14.28 -19.63 45.81
C ILE A 598 15.67 -20.23 46.13
N ASN A 599 16.35 -19.79 47.19
CA ASN A 599 17.73 -20.24 47.53
C ASN A 599 18.76 -20.04 46.39
N LYS A 600 18.51 -19.11 45.46
CA LYS A 600 19.45 -18.74 44.38
C LYS A 600 20.09 -17.38 44.63
N CYS A 601 20.98 -17.30 45.63
CA CYS A 601 21.67 -16.06 46.03
C CYS A 601 22.53 -15.46 44.89
N GLU A 602 23.05 -16.26 43.98
CA GLU A 602 23.95 -15.80 42.91
C GLU A 602 23.21 -15.01 41.81
N ALA A 603 21.99 -15.42 41.46
CA ALA A 603 21.12 -14.67 40.56
C ALA A 603 20.67 -13.35 41.21
N ALA A 604 20.26 -13.40 42.48
CA ALA A 604 19.97 -12.20 43.28
C ALA A 604 21.14 -11.21 43.27
N LYS A 605 22.38 -11.71 43.47
CA LYS A 605 23.60 -10.91 43.46
C LYS A 605 23.89 -10.24 42.11
N GLN A 606 23.75 -10.97 40.99
CA GLN A 606 23.88 -10.38 39.65
C GLN A 606 22.82 -9.29 39.37
N TYR A 607 21.59 -9.45 39.89
CA TYR A 607 20.55 -8.41 39.82
C TYR A 607 20.89 -7.16 40.61
N PHE A 608 21.47 -7.33 41.80
CA PHE A 608 21.92 -6.24 42.65
C PHE A 608 23.03 -5.42 41.99
N ASP A 609 24.03 -6.07 41.42
CA ASP A 609 25.16 -5.37 40.80
C ASP A 609 24.71 -4.53 39.58
N ALA A 610 23.83 -5.07 38.73
CA ALA A 610 23.29 -4.33 37.57
C ALA A 610 22.36 -3.16 37.97
N ALA A 611 21.54 -3.34 39.00
CA ALA A 611 20.64 -2.29 39.49
C ALA A 611 21.38 -1.16 40.20
N VAL A 612 22.44 -1.47 40.96
CA VAL A 612 23.31 -0.48 41.62
C VAL A 612 23.98 0.42 40.58
N THR A 613 24.42 -0.12 39.44
CA THR A 613 24.99 0.68 38.34
C THR A 613 23.96 1.67 37.78
N ILE A 614 22.74 1.23 37.46
CA ILE A 614 21.67 2.08 36.89
C ILE A 614 21.16 3.13 37.89
N ILE A 615 20.94 2.73 39.15
CA ILE A 615 20.48 3.62 40.23
C ILE A 615 21.52 4.68 40.58
N SER A 616 22.83 4.36 40.45
CA SER A 616 23.91 5.30 40.73
C SER A 616 24.02 6.44 39.71
N GLU A 617 23.51 6.24 38.49
CA GLU A 617 23.69 7.19 37.39
C GLU A 617 22.56 8.22 37.22
N LYS A 618 21.31 8.00 37.69
CA LYS A 618 20.18 8.87 37.24
C LYS A 618 19.09 9.34 38.22
N SER A 619 19.14 9.15 39.55
CA SER A 619 18.10 9.78 40.42
C SER A 619 18.46 9.95 41.92
N PRO A 620 18.14 11.09 42.55
CA PRO A 620 18.28 11.30 44.00
C PRO A 620 17.42 10.36 44.87
N LYS A 621 16.27 9.86 44.37
CA LYS A 621 15.41 8.90 45.09
C LYS A 621 16.05 7.50 45.14
N GLY A 622 16.83 7.13 44.14
CA GLY A 622 17.52 5.84 44.08
C GLY A 622 18.63 5.68 45.14
N LYS A 623 19.35 6.77 45.46
CA LYS A 623 20.41 6.76 46.48
C LYS A 623 19.91 6.46 47.91
N LYS A 624 18.68 6.86 48.26
CA LYS A 624 18.09 6.61 49.59
C LYS A 624 17.70 5.14 49.79
N ASN A 625 17.31 4.47 48.71
CA ASN A 625 16.90 3.06 48.72
C ASN A 625 18.09 2.08 48.66
N LEU A 626 19.26 2.54 48.21
CA LEU A 626 20.51 1.78 48.15
C LEU A 626 20.96 1.22 49.53
N GLY A 627 20.63 1.93 50.62
CA GLY A 627 20.97 1.51 51.99
C GLY A 627 20.15 0.32 52.49
N LEU A 628 18.85 0.28 52.19
CA LEU A 628 17.95 -0.84 52.50
C LEU A 628 18.33 -2.09 51.68
N LEU A 629 18.69 -1.90 50.41
CA LEU A 629 19.21 -2.94 49.53
C LEU A 629 20.44 -3.67 50.11
N LYS A 630 21.45 -2.91 50.53
CA LYS A 630 22.69 -3.48 51.10
C LYS A 630 22.45 -4.26 52.38
N HIS A 631 21.40 -3.92 53.13
CA HIS A 631 21.02 -4.64 54.35
C HIS A 631 20.39 -6.01 54.04
N GLU A 632 19.48 -6.09 53.06
CA GLU A 632 18.86 -7.36 52.63
C GLU A 632 19.90 -8.35 52.04
N LEU A 633 20.85 -7.85 51.26
CA LEU A 633 21.97 -8.64 50.71
C LEU A 633 22.86 -9.24 51.80
N LYS A 634 23.03 -8.51 52.91
CA LYS A 634 23.83 -8.95 54.05
C LYS A 634 23.17 -10.15 54.76
N LYS A 635 21.84 -10.14 54.88
CA LYS A 635 21.07 -11.28 55.40
C LYS A 635 21.20 -12.52 54.50
N CYS A 636 21.11 -12.36 53.18
CA CYS A 636 21.28 -13.48 52.23
C CYS A 636 22.66 -14.14 52.25
N ASN A 637 23.72 -13.38 52.59
CA ASN A 637 25.07 -13.92 52.73
C ASN A 637 25.34 -14.50 54.14
N GLU A 638 24.51 -14.20 55.14
CA GLU A 638 24.62 -14.72 56.50
C GLU A 638 23.88 -16.07 56.68
N ASP A 639 22.97 -16.43 55.76
CA ASP A 639 22.26 -17.73 55.70
C ASP A 639 22.99 -18.81 54.85
N GLN A 640 24.17 -18.50 54.28
CA GLN A 640 25.12 -19.47 53.69
C GLN A 640 26.11 -19.98 54.75
#